data_AF-A0A517TXV3-F1
#
_entry.id   AF-A0A517TXV3-F1
#
_cell.length_a   1.000
_cell.length_b   1.000
_cell.length_c   1.000
_cell.angle_alpha   90.00
_cell.angle_beta   90.00
_cell.angle_gamma   90.00
#
_symmetry.space_group_name_H-M   'P 1'
#
loop_
_entity.id
_entity.type
_entity.pdbx_description
1 polymer ?
#
loop_
_entity_poly.entity_id
_entity_poly.type
_entity_poly.pdbx_seq_one_letter_code
_entity_poly.pdbx_strand_id
1 'polypeptide(L)'
;MERNAVYRLVRLATLALFTSLSSQGLAYEAQSRWTTTATDGTVGSTGAVGVPVTVTWSFAPDGTAIPAETFGTVPSNLINFLDAGWGIGPGGGDYASRPWFPIFQQSFDRISALSGVTYVYEPSDTGSSFSNAANRRGILGVRGDVRLGGKSYGAGSTTLASNYYPDYGEMMINTDQSAFFLNSANGSRRFRNTIMHESLHGLGLAHVEASVAGFLLEPILSASFDGPQLDDVLGLQRLYGDFYEKSGGNDVVAKATPLGLVSALQPRLIGTQGGSTFIGAGQTDFVSIDDVSDNDFFSLTLQETLDVTLKLSPQGTSYQVGPQGGTQTTFDSRTLSDLSLALFAPDGSAVLDFANAAGLGAEESIVRRLDAGTYYARVAGAQSNVQLYQFAVTASALPPRSLLWAGSMSSEWDVLLTANFTADGAPATFRAADDVRFDDASSVRAVTLTADVAPDSIVVDSAGEYRFVGAGGMIAGTLLVTGGGTFELANAGNSYGGDTLVAAGVLKITGDANAMVTPITVASGATLVMNAADAGDMASLIGVEAGAVMQVGELGTQSQVLPDSPTGITIDGLMRILDAETILHVSGSGAMVVEREEAQFRDNPLFGGEVVVQSGAVAQLATADGLGSVQGRTVVEEGGSAAIVADMTLAEPFSLSGDGNGAGAIRVDENLTVDFQGDLSLDGPLVLLAIEGGATVHVLGAVEDALVDSRLTLDVAAGAELTLDGDISVGQQMQKTGAGAAIVAGTAAFSGDVDVNAGELSLLGSGALMGSLRVAAGAALTVQGVQWLTETTRLTGSGEVRGDLAVPGILAPGDGLGVLAFTDNLALTSASRLQIEVSRLGTEVVADRVDVTGAVSLSGALELAFADDFSPALGESFSIVSASMITGAFTDLLLPQLPTDFAWHIAYSSNNVTLSVGAPVQFDPADFNSDGSVDGGDLAIWTSAYGVSGAAPLLGDGDGNETVDGADFLIWQRDAGATPTAAGIVVPEPASRLLTLSAAVIIVRSRRRRWLAAPRGSALEFS
;
A
#
# COMPACT_ATOMS: atom_id res chain seq x y z
N MET A 1 93.73 23.92 60.81
CA MET A 1 93.38 24.97 59.83
C MET A 1 92.43 24.41 58.76
N GLU A 2 91.47 23.54 59.12
CA GLU A 2 90.52 22.91 58.18
C GLU A 2 89.18 22.60 58.87
N ARG A 3 88.50 23.64 59.36
CA ARG A 3 87.10 23.50 59.81
C ARG A 3 86.21 24.70 59.45
N ASN A 4 86.75 25.67 58.70
CA ASN A 4 86.05 26.89 58.27
C ASN A 4 85.83 26.99 56.75
N ALA A 5 86.24 26.01 55.95
CA ALA A 5 86.05 26.03 54.48
C ALA A 5 84.73 25.36 54.03
N VAL A 6 84.17 24.43 54.81
CA VAL A 6 82.94 23.70 54.45
C VAL A 6 81.65 24.51 54.75
N TYR A 7 81.72 25.48 55.67
CA TYR A 7 80.56 26.34 56.00
C TYR A 7 80.32 27.50 55.00
N ARG A 8 81.24 27.75 54.05
CA ARG A 8 81.06 28.80 53.03
C ARG A 8 80.62 28.29 51.65
N LEU A 9 80.88 27.01 51.30
CA LEU A 9 80.34 26.45 50.05
C LEU A 9 78.87 25.98 50.18
N VAL A 10 78.45 25.54 51.37
CA VAL A 10 77.03 25.17 51.62
C VAL A 10 76.13 26.40 51.85
N ARG A 11 76.68 27.62 51.96
CA ARG A 11 75.89 28.86 52.02
C ARG A 11 75.80 29.63 50.71
N LEU A 12 76.58 29.28 49.69
CA LEU A 12 76.46 29.87 48.35
C LEU A 12 75.75 28.96 47.33
N ALA A 13 75.74 27.63 47.52
CA ALA A 13 74.88 26.75 46.73
C ALA A 13 73.41 26.75 47.20
N THR A 14 73.16 27.06 48.47
CA THR A 14 71.80 27.17 49.03
C THR A 14 71.20 28.58 48.91
N LEU A 15 71.90 29.51 48.23
CA LEU A 15 71.40 30.85 47.91
C LEU A 15 71.23 31.09 46.40
N ALA A 16 71.54 30.09 45.56
CA ALA A 16 71.34 30.12 44.11
C ALA A 16 70.48 28.96 43.56
N LEU A 17 69.94 28.11 44.44
CA LEU A 17 68.93 27.08 44.11
C LEU A 17 67.56 27.34 44.78
N PHE A 18 67.32 28.59 45.20
CA PHE A 18 66.03 29.08 45.72
C PHE A 18 65.49 30.27 44.91
N THR A 19 65.87 30.38 43.63
CA THR A 19 65.36 31.44 42.73
C THR A 19 64.93 30.92 41.37
N SER A 20 64.50 29.66 41.28
CA SER A 20 63.74 29.17 40.12
C SER A 20 62.59 28.22 40.50
N LEU A 21 62.10 28.31 41.75
CA LEU A 21 60.71 27.99 42.00
C LEU A 21 59.93 29.17 41.41
N SER A 22 59.26 28.88 40.29
CA SER A 22 58.36 29.79 39.60
C SER A 22 57.55 30.59 40.60
N SER A 23 57.63 31.91 40.49
CA SER A 23 56.55 32.80 40.91
C SER A 23 55.30 32.36 40.15
N GLN A 24 54.57 31.38 40.67
CA GLN A 24 53.18 31.17 40.30
C GLN A 24 52.53 32.52 40.63
N GLY A 25 52.11 33.23 39.59
CA GLY A 25 51.50 34.55 39.72
C GLY A 25 50.39 34.49 40.76
N LEU A 26 50.29 35.56 41.52
CA LEU A 26 49.28 35.82 42.55
C LEU A 26 47.87 35.85 41.93
N ALA A 27 47.35 34.67 41.58
CA ALA A 27 46.07 34.38 40.94
C ALA A 27 45.11 33.77 41.97
N TYR A 28 43.81 34.09 41.87
CA TYR A 28 42.67 33.70 42.72
C TYR A 28 42.80 33.94 44.25
N GLU A 29 44.00 34.21 44.78
CA GLU A 29 44.30 34.74 46.12
C GLU A 29 43.47 34.12 47.25
N ALA A 30 43.52 32.79 47.36
CA ALA A 30 42.84 32.01 48.40
C ALA A 30 43.56 32.14 49.76
N GLN A 31 42.99 32.91 50.69
CA GLN A 31 43.65 33.29 51.95
C GLN A 31 43.18 32.51 53.19
N SER A 32 41.89 32.25 53.26
CA SER A 32 41.27 31.55 54.39
C SER A 32 40.03 30.79 53.91
N ARG A 33 39.38 30.02 54.79
CA ARG A 33 38.13 29.33 54.48
C ARG A 33 37.32 29.11 55.75
N TRP A 34 36.06 28.76 55.60
CA TRP A 34 35.22 28.34 56.72
C TRP A 34 35.80 27.10 57.40
N THR A 35 35.98 27.22 58.72
CA THR A 35 36.42 26.15 59.63
C THR A 35 35.29 25.67 60.55
N THR A 36 34.20 26.44 60.67
CA THR A 36 32.99 26.02 61.39
C THR A 36 31.75 26.72 60.85
N THR A 37 30.71 25.97 60.52
CA THR A 37 29.37 26.50 60.16
C THR A 37 28.29 25.97 61.10
N ALA A 38 27.11 26.59 61.07
CA ALA A 38 25.96 26.14 61.84
C ALA A 38 25.50 24.73 61.45
N THR A 39 25.63 24.37 60.17
CA THR A 39 25.16 23.09 59.62
C THR A 39 26.18 21.98 59.82
N ASP A 40 27.44 22.22 59.45
CA ASP A 40 28.46 21.16 59.37
C ASP A 40 29.26 21.02 60.68
N GLY A 41 29.03 21.91 61.65
CA GLY A 41 29.81 21.98 62.87
C GLY A 41 31.26 22.34 62.56
N THR A 42 32.23 21.80 63.31
CA THR A 42 33.65 22.02 63.03
C THR A 42 34.08 21.17 61.84
N VAL A 43 34.28 21.81 60.69
CA VAL A 43 34.78 21.18 59.45
C VAL A 43 36.31 20.97 59.46
N GLY A 44 36.88 20.64 60.63
CA GLY A 44 38.33 20.46 60.87
C GLY A 44 39.10 21.73 61.28
N SER A 45 40.27 21.57 61.90
CA SER A 45 41.17 22.68 62.26
C SER A 45 41.91 23.14 61.00
N THR A 46 41.55 24.33 60.49
CA THR A 46 41.88 24.84 59.14
C THR A 46 41.52 23.84 58.05
N GLY A 47 40.23 23.45 57.98
CA GLY A 47 39.66 22.36 57.15
C GLY A 47 40.41 22.05 55.86
N ALA A 48 40.63 20.76 55.58
CA ALA A 48 41.36 20.31 54.39
C ALA A 48 40.80 21.00 53.15
N VAL A 49 41.69 21.56 52.32
CA VAL A 49 41.36 22.24 51.05
C VAL A 49 40.49 21.33 50.18
N GLY A 50 39.63 21.88 49.32
CA GLY A 50 38.71 21.05 48.51
C GLY A 50 37.43 20.57 49.21
N VAL A 51 37.39 20.51 50.54
CA VAL A 51 36.20 19.98 51.24
C VAL A 51 34.98 20.93 51.07
N PRO A 52 33.78 20.44 50.74
CA PRO A 52 32.59 21.26 50.57
C PRO A 52 32.10 21.85 51.91
N VAL A 53 31.24 22.87 51.85
CA VAL A 53 30.66 23.49 53.05
C VAL A 53 29.22 23.96 52.84
N THR A 54 28.40 23.89 53.87
CA THR A 54 27.05 24.46 53.93
C THR A 54 27.05 25.73 54.79
N VAL A 55 26.74 26.87 54.18
CA VAL A 55 26.70 28.19 54.82
C VAL A 55 25.25 28.68 54.91
N THR A 56 24.76 28.94 56.11
CA THR A 56 23.44 29.54 56.28
C THR A 56 23.49 31.06 56.13
N TRP A 57 22.46 31.69 55.58
CA TRP A 57 22.40 33.14 55.43
C TRP A 57 21.07 33.74 55.89
N SER A 58 21.10 34.90 56.55
CA SER A 58 19.90 35.56 57.11
C SER A 58 19.93 37.08 56.96
N PHE A 59 18.77 37.73 56.99
CA PHE A 59 18.68 39.19 57.04
C PHE A 59 18.67 39.67 58.49
N ALA A 60 19.58 40.58 58.84
CA ALA A 60 19.58 41.22 60.15
C ALA A 60 18.41 42.20 60.24
N PRO A 61 17.55 42.14 61.29
CA PRO A 61 16.44 43.05 61.47
C PRO A 61 16.93 44.51 61.47
N ASP A 62 16.13 45.42 60.93
CA ASP A 62 16.45 46.84 61.03
C ASP A 62 16.56 47.28 62.50
N GLY A 63 17.49 48.18 62.78
CA GLY A 63 17.88 48.55 64.14
C GLY A 63 19.02 47.70 64.73
N THR A 64 19.39 46.58 64.09
CA THR A 64 20.56 45.79 64.49
C THR A 64 21.83 46.65 64.45
N ALA A 65 22.62 46.67 65.52
CA ALA A 65 23.82 47.51 65.57
C ALA A 65 24.95 46.96 64.69
N ILE A 66 25.40 47.75 63.72
CA ILE A 66 26.47 47.45 62.75
C ILE A 66 27.65 48.41 62.97
N PRO A 67 28.92 47.98 62.83
CA PRO A 67 30.08 48.86 62.94
C PRO A 67 30.05 50.08 62.00
N ALA A 68 30.35 51.27 62.53
CA ALA A 68 30.48 52.51 61.76
C ALA A 68 31.90 52.69 61.18
N GLU A 69 32.06 53.53 60.15
CA GLU A 69 33.34 53.74 59.43
C GLU A 69 34.46 54.36 60.27
N THR A 70 34.13 55.24 61.23
CA THR A 70 35.15 56.02 61.94
C THR A 70 35.26 55.66 63.41
N PHE A 71 34.16 55.29 64.10
CA PHE A 71 34.09 54.64 65.42
C PHE A 71 32.63 54.39 65.85
N GLY A 72 32.34 53.33 66.62
CA GLY A 72 31.01 53.05 67.18
C GLY A 72 30.12 52.16 66.30
N THR A 73 28.80 52.18 66.52
CA THR A 73 27.83 51.39 65.74
C THR A 73 26.67 52.24 65.23
N VAL A 74 26.15 51.89 64.05
CA VAL A 74 24.95 52.46 63.43
C VAL A 74 23.87 51.38 63.29
N PRO A 75 22.57 51.72 63.34
CA PRO A 75 21.50 50.75 63.16
C PRO A 75 21.40 50.29 61.70
N SER A 76 21.16 49.00 61.49
CA SER A 76 20.84 48.44 60.18
C SER A 76 19.56 49.05 59.63
N ASN A 77 19.53 49.34 58.33
CA ASN A 77 18.35 49.82 57.61
C ASN A 77 18.10 49.06 56.30
N LEU A 78 18.68 47.86 56.14
CA LEU A 78 18.62 47.10 54.89
C LEU A 78 17.20 46.73 54.48
N ILE A 79 16.39 46.22 55.41
CA ILE A 79 15.04 45.73 55.07
C ILE A 79 14.16 46.90 54.65
N ASN A 80 14.17 48.00 55.40
CA ASN A 80 13.48 49.25 55.04
C ASN A 80 13.96 49.81 53.70
N PHE A 81 15.27 49.76 53.43
CA PHE A 81 15.83 50.19 52.15
C PHE A 81 15.29 49.35 50.98
N LEU A 82 15.29 48.02 51.14
CA LEU A 82 14.79 47.08 50.13
C LEU A 82 13.26 47.18 49.95
N ASP A 83 12.52 47.29 51.05
CA ASP A 83 11.07 47.45 51.02
C ASP A 83 10.64 48.76 50.38
N ALA A 84 11.38 49.86 50.61
CA ALA A 84 11.13 51.13 49.95
C ALA A 84 11.43 51.09 48.44
N GLY A 85 12.44 50.31 48.02
CA GLY A 85 12.85 50.20 46.63
C GLY A 85 11.98 49.28 45.77
N TRP A 86 11.62 48.10 46.29
CA TRP A 86 10.96 47.03 45.53
C TRP A 86 9.57 46.63 46.07
N GLY A 87 9.15 47.21 47.19
CA GLY A 87 7.89 46.91 47.84
C GLY A 87 7.93 45.64 48.70
N ILE A 88 6.85 45.45 49.47
CA ILE A 88 6.76 44.38 50.47
C ILE A 88 6.10 43.09 49.97
N GLY A 89 5.52 43.09 48.77
CA GLY A 89 4.84 41.91 48.19
C GLY A 89 3.70 41.32 49.05
N PRO A 90 3.07 40.22 48.60
CA PRO A 90 2.11 39.46 49.38
C PRO A 90 2.84 38.43 50.27
N GLY A 91 2.97 38.71 51.57
CA GLY A 91 3.52 37.75 52.54
C GLY A 91 3.95 38.29 53.91
N GLY A 92 3.79 39.60 54.16
CA GLY A 92 3.96 40.15 55.50
C GLY A 92 5.38 39.95 56.04
N GLY A 93 5.54 39.34 57.22
CA GLY A 93 6.84 39.17 57.87
C GLY A 93 7.77 38.12 57.24
N ASP A 94 7.32 37.37 56.23
CA ASP A 94 8.14 36.39 55.54
C ASP A 94 8.99 37.04 54.43
N TYR A 95 10.31 37.13 54.66
CA TYR A 95 11.21 37.73 53.67
C TYR A 95 11.36 36.91 52.39
N ALA A 96 11.14 35.59 52.42
CA ALA A 96 11.25 34.76 51.21
C ALA A 96 10.17 35.11 50.16
N SER A 97 9.07 35.72 50.60
CA SER A 97 7.98 36.19 49.74
C SER A 97 8.20 37.60 49.17
N ARG A 98 9.30 38.28 49.53
CA ARG A 98 9.53 39.68 49.13
C ARG A 98 10.04 39.78 47.69
N PRO A 99 9.62 40.79 46.91
CA PRO A 99 10.05 40.95 45.51
C PRO A 99 11.56 41.07 45.30
N TRP A 100 12.30 41.55 46.31
CA TRP A 100 13.75 41.69 46.26
C TRP A 100 14.51 40.41 46.69
N PHE A 101 13.85 39.45 47.34
CA PHE A 101 14.48 38.22 47.83
C PHE A 101 15.16 37.38 46.74
N PRO A 102 14.58 37.22 45.53
CA PRO A 102 15.21 36.49 44.44
C PRO A 102 16.59 37.01 44.03
N ILE A 103 16.91 38.30 44.24
CA ILE A 103 18.22 38.89 43.93
C ILE A 103 19.31 38.20 44.77
N PHE A 104 19.04 37.99 46.07
CA PHE A 104 19.95 37.33 46.99
C PHE A 104 20.01 35.83 46.73
N GLN A 105 18.85 35.18 46.60
CA GLN A 105 18.77 33.75 46.31
C GLN A 105 19.57 33.39 45.04
N GLN A 106 19.35 34.12 43.94
CA GLN A 106 20.09 33.90 42.68
C GLN A 106 21.60 34.11 42.82
N SER A 107 22.03 35.05 43.66
CA SER A 107 23.46 35.31 43.92
C SER A 107 24.12 34.10 44.59
N PHE A 108 23.48 33.59 45.63
CA PHE A 108 23.97 32.44 46.39
C PHE A 108 23.85 31.12 45.62
N ASP A 109 22.78 30.94 44.86
CA ASP A 109 22.59 29.82 43.94
C ASP A 109 23.70 29.80 42.89
N ARG A 110 24.09 30.97 42.36
CA ARG A 110 25.14 31.08 41.35
C ARG A 110 26.50 30.61 41.85
N ILE A 111 26.90 31.03 43.05
CA ILE A 111 28.15 30.54 43.68
C ILE A 111 28.06 29.05 43.97
N SER A 112 26.91 28.59 44.45
CA SER A 112 26.67 27.17 44.73
C SER A 112 26.70 26.31 43.47
N ALA A 113 26.30 26.83 42.31
CA ALA A 113 26.32 26.09 41.05
C ALA A 113 27.73 25.94 40.45
N LEU A 114 28.75 26.61 40.99
CA LEU A 114 30.11 26.64 40.47
C LEU A 114 31.14 26.00 41.42
N SER A 115 30.73 25.54 42.61
CA SER A 115 31.63 25.10 43.67
C SER A 115 30.94 24.14 44.64
N GLY A 116 31.71 23.57 45.57
CA GLY A 116 31.21 22.72 46.66
C GLY A 116 30.52 23.49 47.78
N VAL A 117 30.36 24.82 47.66
CA VAL A 117 29.62 25.65 48.63
C VAL A 117 28.11 25.45 48.45
N THR A 118 27.38 25.29 49.55
CA THR A 118 25.92 25.23 49.58
C THR A 118 25.38 26.34 50.47
N TYR A 119 24.60 27.26 49.90
CA TYR A 119 23.93 28.30 50.67
C TYR A 119 22.50 27.90 51.07
N VAL A 120 22.14 28.12 52.33
CA VAL A 120 20.80 27.82 52.85
C VAL A 120 20.23 29.06 53.56
N TYR A 121 19.02 29.48 53.17
CA TYR A 121 18.37 30.62 53.82
C TYR A 121 17.88 30.26 55.23
N GLU A 122 18.26 31.06 56.22
CA GLU A 122 17.78 31.00 57.61
C GLU A 122 16.79 32.17 57.84
N PRO A 123 15.47 31.90 57.96
CA PRO A 123 14.46 32.94 58.10
C PRO A 123 14.55 33.75 59.41
N SER A 124 15.21 33.21 60.43
CA SER A 124 15.28 33.83 61.76
C SER A 124 16.57 34.60 61.96
N ASP A 125 16.49 35.76 62.62
CA ASP A 125 17.67 36.48 63.07
C ASP A 125 17.37 37.25 64.36
N THR A 126 18.23 37.08 65.36
CA THR A 126 18.04 37.65 66.71
C THR A 126 18.36 39.16 66.84
N GLY A 127 18.84 39.81 65.78
CA GLY A 127 19.21 41.23 65.80
C GLY A 127 20.43 41.56 66.67
N SER A 128 21.24 40.55 67.01
CA SER A 128 22.50 40.75 67.73
C SER A 128 23.47 41.61 66.91
N SER A 129 24.28 42.45 67.56
CA SER A 129 25.17 43.37 66.83
C SER A 129 26.16 42.62 65.94
N PHE A 130 26.50 43.21 64.80
CA PHE A 130 27.55 42.67 63.92
C PHE A 130 28.91 42.71 64.63
N SER A 131 29.73 41.68 64.42
CA SER A 131 31.02 41.49 65.06
C SER A 131 31.87 40.47 64.32
N ASN A 132 33.15 40.79 64.16
CA ASN A 132 34.20 39.85 63.76
C ASN A 132 34.83 39.10 64.96
N ALA A 133 34.05 38.84 66.01
CA ALA A 133 34.50 38.14 67.22
C ALA A 133 33.95 36.70 67.28
N ALA A 134 34.79 35.77 67.74
CA ALA A 134 34.56 34.32 67.65
C ALA A 134 33.27 33.79 68.33
N ASN A 135 32.59 34.56 69.17
CA ASN A 135 31.42 34.13 69.94
C ASN A 135 30.06 34.40 69.27
N ARG A 136 30.01 34.84 68.00
CA ARG A 136 28.76 35.21 67.31
C ARG A 136 28.45 34.42 66.02
N ARG A 137 28.89 33.16 65.94
CA ARG A 137 28.65 32.23 64.81
C ARG A 137 27.17 31.93 64.55
N GLY A 138 26.83 31.43 63.35
CA GLY A 138 25.49 30.99 62.98
C GLY A 138 24.91 29.91 63.91
N ILE A 139 23.59 29.87 64.03
CA ILE A 139 22.85 28.88 64.82
C ILE A 139 21.56 28.53 64.05
N LEU A 140 21.40 27.24 63.71
CA LEU A 140 20.22 26.74 63.00
C LEU A 140 18.91 27.12 63.72
N GLY A 141 17.96 27.64 62.96
CA GLY A 141 16.66 28.12 63.44
C GLY A 141 16.70 29.44 64.22
N VAL A 142 17.85 30.11 64.30
CA VAL A 142 18.05 31.30 65.17
C VAL A 142 18.75 32.45 64.45
N ARG A 143 19.84 32.19 63.70
CA ARG A 143 20.56 33.17 62.87
C ARG A 143 21.49 32.49 61.87
N GLY A 144 21.66 33.08 60.69
CA GLY A 144 22.57 32.58 59.67
C GLY A 144 24.05 32.71 60.05
N ASP A 145 24.90 31.93 59.39
CA ASP A 145 26.36 32.06 59.41
C ASP A 145 26.80 33.38 58.75
N VAL A 146 26.15 33.74 57.64
CA VAL A 146 26.30 35.01 56.93
C VAL A 146 25.07 35.88 57.18
N ARG A 147 25.25 37.02 57.86
CA ARG A 147 24.15 37.96 58.15
C ARG A 147 24.26 39.19 57.28
N LEU A 148 23.17 39.52 56.58
CA LEU A 148 23.13 40.67 55.68
C LEU A 148 22.50 41.88 56.38
N GLY A 149 23.21 43.01 56.37
CA GLY A 149 22.79 44.28 56.94
C GLY A 149 23.13 45.46 56.04
N GLY A 150 22.57 46.63 56.37
CA GLY A 150 22.66 47.81 55.53
C GLY A 150 22.99 49.03 56.38
N LYS A 151 23.88 49.90 55.92
CA LYS A 151 24.24 51.13 56.63
C LYS A 151 24.65 52.23 55.66
N SER A 152 24.62 53.47 56.13
CA SER A 152 25.30 54.59 55.48
C SER A 152 26.82 54.49 55.70
N TYR A 153 27.60 54.70 54.64
CA TYR A 153 29.07 54.81 54.70
C TYR A 153 29.52 56.29 54.72
N GLY A 154 28.57 57.22 54.73
CA GLY A 154 28.83 58.66 54.74
C GLY A 154 28.75 59.30 53.35
N ALA A 155 28.41 60.59 53.33
CA ALA A 155 28.23 61.36 52.10
C ALA A 155 29.51 61.37 51.26
N GLY A 156 29.43 60.87 50.03
CA GLY A 156 30.54 60.86 49.06
C GLY A 156 31.41 59.60 49.06
N SER A 157 31.11 58.59 49.89
CA SER A 157 31.79 57.28 49.81
C SER A 157 31.48 56.57 48.49
N THR A 158 32.50 55.97 47.86
CA THR A 158 32.36 55.13 46.66
C THR A 158 32.29 53.63 46.98
N THR A 159 32.44 53.25 48.25
CA THR A 159 32.35 51.86 48.71
C THR A 159 30.91 51.35 48.55
N LEU A 160 30.73 50.23 47.86
CA LEU A 160 29.41 49.64 47.61
C LEU A 160 28.97 48.74 48.75
N ALA A 161 29.85 47.89 49.25
CA ALA A 161 29.61 46.99 50.36
C ALA A 161 30.94 46.58 51.01
N SER A 162 30.86 45.77 52.06
CA SER A 162 32.00 45.06 52.63
C SER A 162 31.52 43.74 53.26
N ASN A 163 32.41 42.76 53.31
CA ASN A 163 32.19 41.49 53.98
C ASN A 163 33.32 41.17 54.97
N TYR A 164 32.98 40.51 56.08
CA TYR A 164 34.02 39.86 56.88
C TYR A 164 34.45 38.53 56.26
N TYR A 165 35.75 38.24 56.33
CA TYR A 165 36.29 36.92 56.00
C TYR A 165 35.67 35.81 56.88
N PRO A 166 35.77 34.53 56.46
CA PRO A 166 35.43 33.39 57.33
C PRO A 166 36.10 33.48 58.71
N ASP A 167 35.52 33.02 59.83
CA ASP A 167 34.20 32.38 60.07
C ASP A 167 33.11 33.39 60.52
N TYR A 168 33.17 34.62 60.02
CA TYR A 168 32.26 35.68 60.47
C TYR A 168 31.21 36.00 59.40
N GLY A 169 31.63 36.17 58.16
CA GLY A 169 30.75 36.19 57.00
C GLY A 169 29.74 37.34 56.90
N GLU A 170 29.57 38.16 57.94
CA GLU A 170 28.59 39.25 57.92
C GLU A 170 28.87 40.23 56.76
N MET A 171 27.79 40.65 56.09
CA MET A 171 27.81 41.51 54.91
C MET A 171 27.14 42.85 55.19
N MET A 172 27.80 43.95 54.82
CA MET A 172 27.34 45.30 55.05
C MET A 172 27.17 46.08 53.74
N ILE A 173 25.94 46.25 53.30
CA ILE A 173 25.58 46.97 52.06
C ILE A 173 25.45 48.47 52.31
N ASN A 174 26.04 49.29 51.43
CA ASN A 174 25.93 50.75 51.52
C ASN A 174 24.58 51.26 51.00
N THR A 175 23.65 51.52 51.91
CA THR A 175 22.29 51.99 51.54
C THR A 175 22.26 53.43 51.01
N ASP A 176 23.38 54.17 51.07
CA ASP A 176 23.49 55.49 50.44
C ASP A 176 23.52 55.39 48.90
N GLN A 177 23.83 54.20 48.35
CA GLN A 177 23.98 53.95 46.92
C GLN A 177 22.66 53.50 46.25
N SER A 178 21.56 54.16 46.57
CA SER A 178 20.21 53.78 46.10
C SER A 178 20.12 53.70 44.58
N ALA A 179 20.62 54.70 43.84
CA ALA A 179 20.61 54.69 42.37
C ALA A 179 21.39 53.51 41.76
N PHE A 180 22.35 52.96 42.48
CA PHE A 180 23.13 51.80 42.05
C PHE A 180 22.40 50.49 42.34
N PHE A 181 21.98 50.27 43.59
CA PHE A 181 21.37 49.01 44.02
C PHE A 181 19.93 48.84 43.56
N LEU A 182 19.15 49.92 43.45
CA LEU A 182 17.77 49.88 42.92
C LEU A 182 17.71 49.75 41.38
N ASN A 183 18.86 49.67 40.71
CA ASN A 183 18.91 49.50 39.27
C ASN A 183 18.50 48.08 38.87
N SER A 184 17.33 47.95 38.24
CA SER A 184 16.77 46.65 37.83
C SER A 184 17.27 46.14 36.47
N ALA A 185 18.16 46.87 35.79
CA ALA A 185 18.64 46.46 34.47
C ALA A 185 19.37 45.11 34.54
N ASN A 186 19.17 44.28 33.50
CA ASN A 186 19.72 42.91 33.42
C ASN A 186 19.40 42.06 34.66
N GLY A 187 18.18 42.19 35.20
CA GLY A 187 17.73 41.41 36.37
C GLY A 187 18.46 41.79 37.65
N SER A 188 18.67 43.09 37.88
CA SER A 188 19.42 43.61 39.04
C SER A 188 20.90 43.19 39.10
N ARG A 189 21.48 42.80 37.95
CA ARG A 189 22.86 43.12 37.54
C ARG A 189 23.86 43.40 38.66
N ARG A 190 24.00 44.71 38.85
CA ARG A 190 24.92 45.39 39.74
C ARG A 190 24.77 44.90 41.18
N PHE A 191 23.54 44.70 41.63
CA PHE A 191 23.29 44.28 43.00
C PHE A 191 23.74 42.84 43.22
N ARG A 192 23.37 41.89 42.35
CA ARG A 192 23.84 40.50 42.56
C ARG A 192 25.34 40.36 42.38
N ASN A 193 25.97 41.09 41.45
CA ASN A 193 27.43 41.07 41.34
C ASN A 193 28.08 41.60 42.62
N THR A 194 27.54 42.65 43.25
CA THR A 194 28.03 43.08 44.58
C THR A 194 27.83 42.00 45.64
N ILE A 195 26.64 41.39 45.73
CA ILE A 195 26.38 40.32 46.71
C ILE A 195 27.35 39.15 46.49
N MET A 196 27.54 38.72 45.25
CA MET A 196 28.46 37.63 44.93
C MET A 196 29.91 38.00 45.23
N HIS A 197 30.37 39.20 44.84
CA HIS A 197 31.72 39.69 45.13
C HIS A 197 32.03 39.68 46.63
N GLU A 198 31.14 40.28 47.42
CA GLU A 198 31.29 40.29 48.89
C GLU A 198 31.20 38.89 49.48
N SER A 199 30.37 38.02 48.91
CA SER A 199 30.30 36.62 49.33
C SER A 199 31.60 35.87 49.06
N LEU A 200 32.32 36.16 47.95
CA LEU A 200 33.63 35.57 47.67
C LEU A 200 34.68 35.97 48.74
N HIS A 201 34.65 37.22 49.22
CA HIS A 201 35.43 37.61 50.42
C HIS A 201 34.98 36.84 51.66
N GLY A 202 33.66 36.71 51.87
CA GLY A 202 33.06 35.89 52.93
C GLY A 202 33.36 34.40 52.82
N LEU A 203 33.92 33.95 51.69
CA LEU A 203 34.40 32.60 51.44
C LEU A 203 35.93 32.50 51.47
N GLY A 204 36.65 33.62 51.64
CA GLY A 204 38.09 33.61 51.91
C GLY A 204 39.00 34.03 50.76
N LEU A 205 38.43 34.55 49.67
CA LEU A 205 39.18 35.05 48.52
C LEU A 205 39.48 36.55 48.68
N ALA A 206 40.68 36.99 48.30
CA ALA A 206 41.04 38.41 48.29
C ALA A 206 40.93 39.01 46.88
N HIS A 207 41.03 40.34 46.79
CA HIS A 207 41.01 41.01 45.50
C HIS A 207 42.19 40.61 44.62
N VAL A 208 41.89 40.48 43.33
CA VAL A 208 42.87 40.35 42.25
C VAL A 208 42.68 41.51 41.26
N GLU A 209 43.68 41.78 40.43
CA GLU A 209 43.61 42.72 39.32
C GLU A 209 44.12 42.08 38.04
N ALA A 210 43.40 42.28 36.95
CA ALA A 210 43.77 41.82 35.62
C ALA A 210 43.70 42.97 34.60
N SER A 211 44.54 42.91 33.56
CA SER A 211 44.70 44.01 32.60
C SER A 211 43.76 43.90 31.40
N VAL A 212 43.22 42.71 31.14
CA VAL A 212 42.36 42.40 30.00
C VAL A 212 41.21 41.45 30.37
N ALA A 213 41.34 40.72 31.49
CA ALA A 213 40.24 39.96 32.07
C ALA A 213 39.51 40.83 33.09
N GLY A 214 38.18 40.75 33.15
CA GLY A 214 37.37 41.40 34.17
C GLY A 214 36.87 40.32 35.13
N PHE A 215 37.51 40.14 36.27
CA PHE A 215 37.09 39.15 37.28
C PHE A 215 36.11 39.76 38.28
N LEU A 216 35.29 38.92 38.93
CA LEU A 216 34.30 39.43 39.88
C LEU A 216 35.00 40.09 41.07
N LEU A 217 36.11 39.51 41.56
CA LEU A 217 36.93 40.01 42.67
C LEU A 217 37.85 41.19 42.34
N GLU A 218 37.66 41.87 41.21
CA GLU A 218 38.34 43.14 41.01
C GLU A 218 37.78 44.23 41.94
N PRO A 219 38.63 45.13 42.48
CA PRO A 219 38.19 46.17 43.42
C PRO A 219 37.14 47.14 42.85
N ILE A 220 37.00 47.19 41.53
CA ILE A 220 35.99 47.97 40.82
C ILE A 220 34.98 47.01 40.22
N LEU A 221 33.74 47.07 40.72
CA LEU A 221 32.69 46.18 40.24
C LEU A 221 32.40 46.36 38.74
N SER A 222 32.38 45.25 38.00
CA SER A 222 31.95 45.19 36.61
C SER A 222 30.51 44.68 36.48
N ALA A 223 29.74 45.28 35.55
CA ALA A 223 28.39 44.81 35.18
C ALA A 223 28.36 44.15 33.78
N SER A 224 29.52 43.94 33.16
CA SER A 224 29.64 43.36 31.82
C SER A 224 29.39 41.84 31.78
N PHE A 225 29.60 41.16 32.91
CA PHE A 225 29.34 39.74 33.13
C PHE A 225 28.49 39.54 34.38
N ASP A 226 28.05 38.31 34.63
CA ASP A 226 27.06 37.97 35.65
C ASP A 226 27.58 36.88 36.60
N GLY A 227 28.17 37.30 37.70
CA GLY A 227 28.75 36.42 38.71
C GLY A 227 30.22 36.02 38.50
N PRO A 228 30.71 35.01 39.25
CA PRO A 228 32.11 34.59 39.25
C PRO A 228 32.63 34.25 37.86
N GLN A 229 33.86 34.66 37.58
CA GLN A 229 34.60 34.42 36.35
C GLN A 229 35.73 33.39 36.62
N LEU A 230 36.53 33.05 35.59
CA LEU A 230 37.43 31.89 35.67
C LEU A 230 38.35 31.87 36.91
N ASP A 231 39.01 32.99 37.21
CA ASP A 231 39.91 33.11 38.36
C ASP A 231 39.15 32.95 39.69
N ASP A 232 37.95 33.54 39.79
CA ASP A 232 37.08 33.41 40.96
C ASP A 232 36.64 31.95 41.17
N VAL A 233 36.31 31.22 40.10
CA VAL A 233 35.93 29.80 40.14
C VAL A 233 37.10 28.92 40.56
N LEU A 234 38.32 29.17 40.04
CA LEU A 234 39.52 28.46 40.48
C LEU A 234 39.75 28.65 41.99
N GLY A 235 39.60 29.86 42.51
CA GLY A 235 39.72 30.13 43.94
C GLY A 235 38.65 29.42 44.78
N LEU A 236 37.40 29.45 44.33
CA LEU A 236 36.29 28.74 44.98
C LEU A 236 36.51 27.23 45.02
N GLN A 237 36.85 26.63 43.89
CA GLN A 237 37.04 25.18 43.78
C GLN A 237 38.31 24.72 44.47
N ARG A 238 39.37 25.54 44.47
CA ARG A 238 40.52 25.30 45.34
C ARG A 238 40.06 25.22 46.79
N LEU A 239 39.32 26.22 47.29
CA LEU A 239 38.96 26.25 48.71
C LEU A 239 37.88 25.24 49.11
N TYR A 240 36.90 24.94 48.26
CA TYR A 240 35.70 24.21 48.67
C TYR A 240 35.32 23.05 47.74
N GLY A 241 36.18 22.71 46.78
CA GLY A 241 35.91 21.68 45.80
C GLY A 241 34.96 22.16 44.72
N ASP A 242 34.78 21.32 43.70
CA ASP A 242 33.83 21.58 42.64
C ASP A 242 32.39 21.21 43.06
N PHE A 243 31.46 21.21 42.11
CA PHE A 243 30.07 20.90 42.40
C PHE A 243 29.85 19.46 42.89
N TYR A 244 30.66 18.49 42.43
CA TYR A 244 30.50 17.07 42.72
C TYR A 244 31.05 16.67 44.09
N GLU A 245 31.84 17.55 44.70
CA GLU A 245 32.24 17.41 46.10
C GLU A 245 31.06 17.44 47.09
N LYS A 246 29.92 18.00 46.68
CA LYS A 246 28.70 18.05 47.51
C LYS A 246 28.19 16.68 47.89
N SER A 247 27.53 16.61 49.05
CA SER A 247 26.95 15.36 49.58
C SER A 247 27.97 14.25 49.82
N GLY A 248 29.24 14.63 50.07
CA GLY A 248 30.31 13.75 50.50
C GLY A 248 31.24 13.26 49.39
N GLY A 249 31.28 13.95 48.25
CA GLY A 249 32.25 13.80 47.17
C GLY A 249 32.17 12.52 46.34
N ASN A 250 32.78 12.57 45.17
CA ASN A 250 33.02 11.44 44.27
C ASN A 250 34.44 10.87 44.42
N ASP A 251 35.14 11.19 45.51
CA ASP A 251 36.48 10.72 45.92
C ASP A 251 36.69 9.20 45.99
N VAL A 252 35.61 8.42 45.98
CA VAL A 252 35.65 6.97 46.11
C VAL A 252 34.69 6.30 45.14
N VAL A 253 35.06 5.11 44.68
CA VAL A 253 34.26 4.32 43.70
C VAL A 253 32.79 4.16 44.11
N ALA A 254 32.50 3.97 45.40
CA ALA A 254 31.13 3.81 45.92
C ALA A 254 30.25 5.07 45.76
N LYS A 255 30.86 6.22 45.47
CA LYS A 255 30.20 7.50 45.26
C LYS A 255 30.49 8.09 43.87
N ALA A 256 30.97 7.26 42.94
CA ALA A 256 31.30 7.70 41.60
C ALA A 256 30.13 8.44 40.94
N THR A 257 30.42 9.57 40.29
CA THR A 257 29.43 10.37 39.56
C THR A 257 28.91 9.58 38.35
N PRO A 258 27.59 9.32 38.24
CA PRO A 258 27.07 8.49 37.16
C PRO A 258 26.97 9.28 35.84
N LEU A 259 27.71 8.85 34.83
CA LEU A 259 27.63 9.39 33.46
C LEU A 259 26.49 8.76 32.64
N GLY A 260 25.94 7.62 33.10
CA GLY A 260 24.84 6.92 32.46
C GLY A 260 25.29 5.96 31.35
N LEU A 261 24.37 5.66 30.43
CA LEU A 261 24.57 4.73 29.32
C LEU A 261 25.53 5.33 28.28
N VAL A 262 26.55 4.57 27.89
CA VAL A 262 27.47 4.90 26.79
C VAL A 262 27.12 4.03 25.59
N SER A 263 26.96 4.65 24.42
CA SER A 263 26.73 3.97 23.14
C SER A 263 27.54 4.61 22.03
N ALA A 264 27.63 3.95 20.87
CA ALA A 264 28.36 4.45 19.72
C ALA A 264 27.82 5.80 19.18
N LEU A 265 26.57 6.14 19.50
CA LEU A 265 25.88 7.34 19.00
C LEU A 265 25.84 8.49 20.02
N GLN A 266 26.20 8.24 21.28
CA GLN A 266 26.03 9.22 22.36
C GLN A 266 27.29 9.33 23.23
N PRO A 267 28.19 10.30 22.96
CA PRO A 267 29.33 10.56 23.82
C PRO A 267 28.86 11.17 25.15
N ARG A 268 29.58 10.86 26.25
CA ARG A 268 29.39 11.47 27.57
C ARG A 268 30.52 12.44 27.84
N LEU A 269 30.18 13.68 28.17
CA LEU A 269 31.13 14.76 28.44
C LEU A 269 30.78 15.39 29.78
N ILE A 270 31.79 15.74 30.55
CA ILE A 270 31.69 16.50 31.81
C ILE A 270 32.88 17.46 31.90
N GLY A 271 32.71 18.60 32.57
CA GLY A 271 33.74 19.63 32.64
C GLY A 271 33.99 20.32 31.31
N THR A 272 32.93 20.53 30.51
CA THR A 272 33.01 21.08 29.15
C THR A 272 33.34 22.59 29.10
N GLN A 273 33.50 23.23 30.26
CA GLN A 273 33.74 24.67 30.38
C GLN A 273 35.11 24.95 31.01
N GLY A 274 35.55 26.22 31.02
CA GLY A 274 36.84 26.64 31.57
C GLY A 274 37.87 27.12 30.53
N GLY A 275 37.62 26.93 29.24
CA GLY A 275 38.50 27.39 28.14
C GLY A 275 38.55 28.90 27.90
N SER A 276 37.86 29.72 28.70
CA SER A 276 37.75 31.17 28.56
C SER A 276 37.74 31.85 29.94
N THR A 277 38.31 33.06 30.03
CA THR A 277 38.22 33.87 31.26
C THR A 277 36.80 34.36 31.54
N PHE A 278 36.00 34.55 30.48
CA PHE A 278 34.59 34.93 30.60
C PHE A 278 33.72 33.70 30.86
N ILE A 279 32.91 33.77 31.92
CA ILE A 279 31.91 32.79 32.30
C ILE A 279 30.51 33.42 32.18
N GLY A 280 29.67 32.84 31.32
CA GLY A 280 28.28 33.24 31.14
C GLY A 280 27.36 32.78 32.29
N ALA A 281 26.23 33.46 32.47
CA ALA A 281 25.32 33.21 33.59
C ALA A 281 24.76 31.77 33.68
N GLY A 282 24.63 31.08 32.55
CA GLY A 282 24.13 29.70 32.47
C GLY A 282 25.20 28.62 32.43
N GLN A 283 26.48 29.00 32.52
CA GLN A 283 27.61 28.08 32.48
C GLN A 283 27.88 27.53 33.88
N THR A 284 27.76 26.21 34.09
CA THR A 284 27.91 25.54 35.40
C THR A 284 28.79 24.29 35.37
N ASP A 285 29.23 23.83 34.21
CA ASP A 285 29.93 22.55 34.04
C ASP A 285 31.45 22.72 34.15
N PHE A 286 31.88 23.09 35.36
CA PHE A 286 33.28 23.27 35.75
C PHE A 286 33.64 22.21 36.79
N VAL A 287 34.47 21.25 36.39
CA VAL A 287 34.91 20.13 37.24
C VAL A 287 36.42 20.24 37.43
N SER A 288 36.91 19.89 38.62
CA SER A 288 38.32 20.08 38.95
C SER A 288 38.82 19.10 39.99
N ILE A 289 40.10 18.77 39.87
CA ILE A 289 40.88 18.26 41.00
C ILE A 289 41.38 19.45 41.81
N ASP A 290 41.06 19.53 43.10
CA ASP A 290 41.51 20.63 43.96
C ASP A 290 42.95 20.45 44.48
N ASP A 291 43.37 19.19 44.72
CA ASP A 291 44.71 18.86 45.24
C ASP A 291 45.15 17.39 44.99
N VAL A 292 46.18 16.91 45.70
CA VAL A 292 46.72 15.54 45.53
C VAL A 292 45.91 14.43 46.21
N SER A 293 44.97 14.80 47.08
CA SER A 293 44.09 13.89 47.82
C SER A 293 42.73 13.72 47.16
N ASP A 294 42.33 14.67 46.32
CA ASP A 294 41.12 14.63 45.51
C ASP A 294 41.21 13.57 44.39
N ASN A 295 40.20 12.71 44.33
CA ASN A 295 40.07 11.64 43.34
C ASN A 295 38.65 11.57 42.77
N ASP A 296 38.38 12.31 41.71
CA ASP A 296 37.12 12.20 41.00
C ASP A 296 36.86 10.81 40.36
N PHE A 297 35.93 10.03 40.92
CA PHE A 297 35.42 8.82 40.28
C PHE A 297 34.15 9.08 39.45
N PHE A 298 34.08 8.44 38.29
CA PHE A 298 32.93 8.42 37.39
C PHE A 298 32.52 6.98 37.07
N SER A 299 31.21 6.70 36.98
CA SER A 299 30.71 5.40 36.52
C SER A 299 30.07 5.50 35.15
N LEU A 300 30.42 4.57 34.25
CA LEU A 300 29.86 4.47 32.90
C LEU A 300 29.28 3.07 32.66
N THR A 301 28.10 2.99 32.04
CA THR A 301 27.41 1.72 31.78
C THR A 301 27.36 1.42 30.29
N LEU A 302 27.72 0.20 29.91
CA LEU A 302 27.58 -0.35 28.56
C LEU A 302 26.52 -1.45 28.55
N GLN A 303 25.74 -1.52 27.48
CA GLN A 303 24.78 -2.61 27.24
C GLN A 303 25.33 -3.71 26.31
N GLU A 304 26.43 -3.43 25.62
CA GLU A 304 27.05 -4.32 24.65
C GLU A 304 28.57 -4.11 24.65
N THR A 305 29.30 -4.97 23.95
CA THR A 305 30.74 -4.81 23.78
C THR A 305 31.06 -3.68 22.82
N LEU A 306 31.79 -2.66 23.28
CA LEU A 306 32.18 -1.50 22.47
C LEU A 306 33.70 -1.23 22.57
N ASP A 307 34.24 -0.57 21.56
CA ASP A 307 35.56 0.08 21.67
C ASP A 307 35.38 1.46 22.29
N VAL A 308 35.76 1.61 23.56
CA VAL A 308 35.58 2.81 24.38
C VAL A 308 36.87 3.63 24.41
N THR A 309 36.76 4.92 24.19
CA THR A 309 37.83 5.90 24.38
C THR A 309 37.47 6.84 25.52
N LEU A 310 38.27 6.79 26.58
CA LEU A 310 38.30 7.77 27.65
C LEU A 310 39.34 8.83 27.32
N LYS A 311 38.97 10.10 27.45
CA LYS A 311 39.86 11.23 27.18
C LYS A 311 39.73 12.26 28.29
N LEU A 312 40.87 12.68 28.82
CA LEU A 312 40.98 13.66 29.88
C LEU A 312 41.80 14.84 29.38
N SER A 313 41.21 16.03 29.39
CA SER A 313 41.82 17.24 28.85
C SER A 313 41.84 18.34 29.92
N PRO A 314 43.01 18.87 30.30
CA PRO A 314 43.08 20.04 31.17
C PRO A 314 42.31 21.23 30.56
N GLN A 315 41.45 21.87 31.35
CA GLN A 315 40.68 23.04 30.96
C GLN A 315 41.29 24.30 31.58
N GLY A 316 41.17 25.41 30.86
CA GLY A 316 41.76 26.68 31.28
C GLY A 316 42.16 27.55 30.11
N THR A 317 42.74 28.70 30.43
CA THR A 317 43.32 29.63 29.44
C THR A 317 44.41 30.46 30.10
N SER A 318 45.15 31.22 29.29
CA SER A 318 46.18 32.12 29.78
C SER A 318 45.69 33.56 29.90
N TYR A 319 45.98 34.22 31.02
CA TYR A 319 45.58 35.61 31.30
C TYR A 319 46.60 36.33 32.20
N GLN A 320 46.54 37.66 32.25
CA GLN A 320 47.36 38.48 33.16
C GLN A 320 46.61 38.70 34.47
N VAL A 321 47.22 38.38 35.61
CA VAL A 321 46.63 38.59 36.93
C VAL A 321 47.71 38.88 37.98
N GLY A 322 47.35 39.62 39.01
CA GLY A 322 48.16 39.87 40.19
C GLY A 322 47.31 40.38 41.36
N PRO A 323 47.91 40.68 42.52
CA PRO A 323 47.18 41.16 43.68
C PRO A 323 46.79 42.63 43.46
N GLN A 324 45.78 43.11 44.20
CA GLN A 324 45.35 44.51 44.13
C GLN A 324 46.53 45.50 44.31
N GLY A 325 46.71 46.40 43.35
CA GLY A 325 47.78 47.42 43.35
C GLY A 325 49.18 46.85 43.13
N GLY A 326 49.31 45.57 42.77
CA GLY A 326 50.58 44.87 42.56
C GLY A 326 50.96 44.67 41.09
N THR A 327 52.01 43.88 40.87
CA THR A 327 52.46 43.52 39.51
C THR A 327 51.63 42.37 38.97
N GLN A 328 51.08 42.52 37.77
CA GLN A 328 50.38 41.45 37.06
C GLN A 328 51.37 40.63 36.22
N THR A 329 51.16 39.31 36.18
CA THR A 329 51.98 38.36 35.42
C THR A 329 51.11 37.40 34.62
N THR A 330 51.66 36.82 33.55
CA THR A 330 50.99 35.76 32.80
C THR A 330 50.78 34.54 33.68
N PHE A 331 49.54 34.10 33.81
CA PHE A 331 49.11 32.86 34.43
C PHE A 331 48.48 31.96 33.37
N ASP A 332 48.68 30.65 33.45
CA ASP A 332 48.08 29.67 32.53
C ASP A 332 47.40 28.56 33.34
N SER A 333 46.07 28.63 33.46
CA SER A 333 45.30 27.74 34.31
C SER A 333 45.19 26.30 33.81
N ARG A 334 45.76 26.00 32.62
CA ARG A 334 45.80 24.63 32.08
C ARG A 334 46.95 23.78 32.65
N THR A 335 47.87 24.41 33.39
CA THR A 335 49.16 23.78 33.78
C THR A 335 49.37 23.76 35.29
N LEU A 336 48.29 23.72 36.06
CA LEU A 336 48.30 23.82 37.52
C LEU A 336 48.53 22.46 38.21
N SER A 337 47.98 21.39 37.65
CA SER A 337 48.20 20.01 38.10
C SER A 337 48.30 19.06 36.90
N ASP A 338 49.17 18.06 37.01
CA ASP A 338 49.41 17.02 36.02
C ASP A 338 48.39 15.92 36.27
N LEU A 339 47.48 15.74 35.32
CA LEU A 339 46.32 14.89 35.49
C LEU A 339 46.65 13.45 35.08
N SER A 340 46.07 12.50 35.79
CA SER A 340 46.14 11.08 35.48
C SER A 340 44.75 10.48 35.37
N LEU A 341 44.62 9.46 34.52
CA LEU A 341 43.38 8.76 34.25
C LEU A 341 43.56 7.27 34.54
N ALA A 342 42.64 6.67 35.29
CA ALA A 342 42.60 5.24 35.53
C ALA A 342 41.23 4.68 35.15
N LEU A 343 41.20 3.50 34.53
CA LEU A 343 39.99 2.73 34.25
C LEU A 343 39.97 1.49 35.15
N PHE A 344 38.84 1.23 35.80
CA PHE A 344 38.62 0.13 36.72
C PHE A 344 37.57 -0.85 36.19
N ALA A 345 37.68 -2.09 36.65
CA ALA A 345 36.78 -3.19 36.33
C ALA A 345 35.38 -2.98 36.92
N PRO A 346 34.38 -3.79 36.53
CA PRO A 346 33.00 -3.60 37.00
C PRO A 346 32.76 -3.78 38.49
N ASP A 347 33.69 -4.40 39.21
CA ASP A 347 33.67 -4.50 40.67
C ASP A 347 34.28 -3.26 41.37
N GLY A 348 34.79 -2.30 40.58
CA GLY A 348 35.44 -1.10 41.07
C GLY A 348 36.81 -1.32 41.73
N SER A 349 37.33 -2.55 41.74
CA SER A 349 38.47 -2.91 42.60
C SER A 349 39.78 -3.05 41.83
N ALA A 350 39.74 -3.57 40.60
CA ALA A 350 40.92 -3.79 39.77
C ALA A 350 41.11 -2.67 38.74
N VAL A 351 42.30 -2.07 38.69
CA VAL A 351 42.69 -1.17 37.60
C VAL A 351 42.89 -2.00 36.33
N LEU A 352 42.04 -1.74 35.34
CA LEU A 352 42.15 -2.31 34.01
C LEU A 352 43.23 -1.60 33.19
N ASP A 353 43.25 -0.27 33.25
CA ASP A 353 44.15 0.56 32.44
C ASP A 353 44.49 1.88 33.14
N PHE A 354 45.60 2.51 32.74
CA PHE A 354 46.12 3.72 33.37
C PHE A 354 46.91 4.58 32.39
N ALA A 355 46.61 5.88 32.37
CA ALA A 355 47.27 6.89 31.55
C ALA A 355 47.78 8.05 32.43
N ASN A 356 49.09 8.31 32.34
CA ASN A 356 49.84 9.36 33.04
C ASN A 356 51.19 9.59 32.32
N ALA A 357 51.15 9.56 30.99
CA ALA A 357 52.35 9.64 30.16
C ALA A 357 52.58 11.05 29.61
N ALA A 358 51.51 11.83 29.51
CA ALA A 358 51.57 13.23 29.16
C ALA A 358 51.97 14.04 30.41
N GLY A 359 52.64 15.18 30.21
CA GLY A 359 52.98 16.08 31.30
C GLY A 359 51.99 17.23 31.41
N LEU A 360 52.25 18.16 32.34
CA LEU A 360 51.42 19.34 32.62
C LEU A 360 50.80 19.99 31.37
N GLY A 361 49.47 20.13 31.39
CA GLY A 361 48.68 20.79 30.35
C GLY A 361 48.44 19.97 29.08
N ALA A 362 48.91 18.72 29.02
CA ALA A 362 48.61 17.80 27.94
C ALA A 362 47.45 16.85 28.29
N GLU A 363 46.88 16.22 27.26
CA GLU A 363 45.74 15.30 27.40
C GLU A 363 46.19 13.88 27.73
N GLU A 364 45.38 13.17 28.53
CA GLU A 364 45.51 11.73 28.77
C GLU A 364 44.40 10.97 28.04
N SER A 365 44.68 9.74 27.59
CA SER A 365 43.67 8.91 26.94
C SER A 365 43.88 7.43 27.18
N ILE A 366 42.77 6.71 27.35
CA ILE A 366 42.69 5.25 27.42
C ILE A 366 41.74 4.80 26.31
N VAL A 367 42.19 3.88 25.45
CA VAL A 367 41.35 3.22 24.45
C VAL A 367 41.27 1.75 24.80
N ARG A 368 40.06 1.23 25.03
CA ARG A 368 39.86 -0.15 25.46
C ARG A 368 38.54 -0.73 24.97
N ARG A 369 38.60 -1.99 24.56
CA ARG A 369 37.41 -2.81 24.33
C ARG A 369 36.82 -3.26 25.66
N LEU A 370 35.55 -2.93 25.89
CA LEU A 370 34.83 -3.26 27.11
C LEU A 370 33.54 -3.99 26.75
N ASP A 371 33.25 -5.07 27.47
CA ASP A 371 31.98 -5.81 27.36
C ASP A 371 30.86 -5.07 28.11
N ALA A 372 29.60 -5.51 27.94
CA ALA A 372 28.46 -5.00 28.70
C ALA A 372 28.74 -5.03 30.21
N GLY A 373 28.42 -3.94 30.91
CA GLY A 373 28.70 -3.78 32.33
C GLY A 373 28.88 -2.32 32.74
N THR A 374 28.95 -2.08 34.04
CA THR A 374 29.25 -0.75 34.61
C THR A 374 30.71 -0.70 35.01
N TYR A 375 31.48 0.21 34.43
CA TYR A 375 32.90 0.42 34.72
C TYR A 375 33.10 1.75 35.42
N TYR A 376 34.28 1.93 36.02
CA TYR A 376 34.61 3.16 36.75
C TYR A 376 35.88 3.79 36.18
N ALA A 377 35.88 5.11 36.05
CA ALA A 377 37.06 5.89 35.71
C ALA A 377 37.42 6.77 36.91
N ARG A 378 38.72 7.01 37.11
CA ARG A 378 39.22 7.94 38.13
C ARG A 378 40.12 8.98 37.49
N VAL A 379 39.87 10.24 37.79
CA VAL A 379 40.75 11.38 37.52
C VAL A 379 41.48 11.75 38.82
N ALA A 380 42.77 12.07 38.74
CA ALA A 380 43.57 12.52 39.88
C ALA A 380 44.70 13.45 39.44
N GLY A 381 45.16 14.33 40.33
CA GLY A 381 46.24 15.29 40.07
C GLY A 381 47.53 15.03 40.85
N ALA A 382 48.69 15.40 40.30
CA ALA A 382 49.99 15.19 40.94
C ALA A 382 50.49 16.37 41.80
N GLN A 383 49.89 17.56 41.66
CA GLN A 383 50.27 18.77 42.38
C GLN A 383 49.14 19.20 43.33
N SER A 384 49.52 19.77 44.47
CA SER A 384 48.58 20.33 45.45
C SER A 384 48.08 21.69 44.97
N ASN A 385 47.30 21.70 43.88
CA ASN A 385 46.74 22.89 43.26
C ASN A 385 45.48 22.51 42.47
N VAL A 386 44.57 23.47 42.32
CA VAL A 386 43.33 23.28 41.55
C VAL A 386 43.65 23.13 40.07
N GLN A 387 43.02 22.17 39.39
CA GLN A 387 43.11 21.99 37.95
C GLN A 387 41.74 21.64 37.39
N LEU A 388 41.14 22.58 36.63
CA LEU A 388 39.93 22.28 35.86
C LEU A 388 40.26 21.26 34.76
N TYR A 389 39.30 20.40 34.44
CA TYR A 389 39.44 19.43 33.35
C TYR A 389 38.11 19.12 32.68
N GLN A 390 38.20 18.56 31.47
CA GLN A 390 37.10 17.90 30.79
C GLN A 390 37.37 16.41 30.74
N PHE A 391 36.38 15.60 31.13
CA PHE A 391 36.41 14.16 30.96
C PHE A 391 35.38 13.74 29.91
N ALA A 392 35.85 13.02 28.88
CA ALA A 392 35.08 12.59 27.73
C ALA A 392 35.12 11.07 27.58
N VAL A 393 33.95 10.47 27.41
CA VAL A 393 33.75 9.05 27.11
C VAL A 393 33.07 8.94 25.76
N THR A 394 33.77 8.34 24.80
CA THR A 394 33.24 8.04 23.47
C THR A 394 33.31 6.53 23.25
N ALA A 395 32.44 6.00 22.39
CA ALA A 395 32.45 4.59 22.05
C ALA A 395 32.19 4.40 20.57
N SER A 396 32.61 3.27 20.04
CA SER A 396 32.31 2.83 18.67
C SER A 396 31.89 1.37 18.67
N ALA A 397 30.94 1.04 17.79
CA ALA A 397 30.54 -0.34 17.56
C ALA A 397 31.72 -1.12 16.97
N LEU A 398 31.73 -2.43 17.22
CA LEU A 398 32.71 -3.32 16.60
C LEU A 398 32.44 -3.40 15.09
N PRO A 399 33.47 -3.55 14.24
CA PRO A 399 33.26 -3.78 12.82
C PRO A 399 32.45 -5.09 12.60
N PRO A 400 31.55 -5.12 11.60
CA PRO A 400 30.85 -6.33 11.17
C PRO A 400 31.80 -7.50 10.96
N ARG A 401 31.40 -8.70 11.40
CA ARG A 401 32.07 -9.95 11.00
C ARG A 401 31.27 -10.62 9.92
N SER A 402 31.95 -11.30 9.01
CA SER A 402 31.31 -12.23 8.07
C SER A 402 31.10 -13.58 8.74
N LEU A 403 29.83 -13.95 8.94
CA LEU A 403 29.41 -15.17 9.60
C LEU A 403 28.78 -16.13 8.60
N LEU A 404 29.14 -17.41 8.70
CA LEU A 404 28.51 -18.50 7.96
C LEU A 404 27.63 -19.33 8.89
N TRP A 405 26.36 -19.50 8.55
CA TRP A 405 25.43 -20.36 9.30
C TRP A 405 25.88 -21.82 9.25
N ALA A 406 26.05 -22.42 10.43
CA ALA A 406 26.43 -23.82 10.58
C ALA A 406 25.35 -24.65 11.31
N GLY A 407 24.46 -24.00 12.07
CA GLY A 407 23.44 -24.69 12.88
C GLY A 407 24.03 -25.71 13.86
N SER A 408 25.26 -25.48 14.32
CA SER A 408 26.08 -26.48 15.01
C SER A 408 25.51 -26.97 16.33
N MET A 409 24.69 -26.15 17.01
CA MET A 409 24.17 -26.41 18.35
C MET A 409 22.64 -26.51 18.37
N SER A 410 21.95 -25.70 17.56
CA SER A 410 20.49 -25.70 17.43
C SER A 410 20.06 -25.08 16.08
N SER A 411 18.74 -24.95 15.88
CA SER A 411 18.15 -24.21 14.76
C SER A 411 17.94 -22.73 15.04
N GLU A 412 18.25 -22.24 16.25
CA GLU A 412 17.91 -20.86 16.63
C GLU A 412 18.96 -19.86 16.13
N TRP A 413 18.49 -18.78 15.50
CA TRP A 413 19.29 -17.59 15.24
C TRP A 413 18.99 -16.57 16.33
N ASP A 414 19.88 -16.53 17.33
CA ASP A 414 19.77 -15.67 18.50
C ASP A 414 20.97 -14.71 18.60
N VAL A 415 20.82 -13.65 19.39
CA VAL A 415 21.85 -12.63 19.58
C VAL A 415 22.70 -12.99 20.79
N LEU A 416 23.99 -13.19 20.59
CA LEU A 416 25.01 -13.43 21.63
C LEU A 416 24.80 -14.67 22.52
N LEU A 417 23.91 -15.61 22.18
CA LEU A 417 23.63 -16.78 23.01
C LEU A 417 24.24 -18.07 22.47
N THR A 418 23.85 -18.50 21.26
CA THR A 418 24.17 -19.82 20.73
C THR A 418 25.21 -19.72 19.60
N ALA A 419 26.26 -20.54 19.67
CA ALA A 419 27.33 -20.57 18.66
C ALA A 419 26.92 -21.37 17.41
N ASN A 420 25.86 -20.95 16.73
CA ASN A 420 25.33 -21.57 15.51
C ASN A 420 25.97 -21.06 14.21
N PHE A 421 26.82 -20.03 14.30
CA PHE A 421 27.59 -19.52 13.17
C PHE A 421 29.06 -19.94 13.25
N THR A 422 29.79 -19.74 12.16
CA THR A 422 31.24 -19.74 12.14
C THR A 422 31.77 -18.40 11.65
N ALA A 423 32.86 -17.93 12.26
CA ALA A 423 33.66 -16.80 11.79
C ALA A 423 35.06 -17.34 11.48
N ASP A 424 35.51 -17.21 10.24
CA ASP A 424 36.80 -17.78 9.77
C ASP A 424 36.98 -19.28 10.12
N GLY A 425 35.87 -20.05 10.10
CA GLY A 425 35.84 -21.48 10.39
C GLY A 425 35.81 -21.86 11.88
N ALA A 426 35.87 -20.88 12.81
CA ALA A 426 35.73 -21.12 14.24
C ALA A 426 34.26 -20.88 14.70
N PRO A 427 33.73 -21.64 15.68
CA PRO A 427 32.40 -21.40 16.23
C PRO A 427 32.22 -19.96 16.74
N ALA A 428 31.11 -19.33 16.37
CA ALA A 428 30.79 -17.95 16.69
C ALA A 428 29.30 -17.77 17.00
N THR A 429 29.01 -16.87 17.94
CA THR A 429 27.66 -16.32 18.15
C THR A 429 27.43 -15.13 17.20
N PHE A 430 26.17 -14.87 16.86
CA PHE A 430 25.76 -13.68 16.10
C PHE A 430 25.70 -12.44 16.99
N ARG A 431 26.06 -11.29 16.42
CA ARG A 431 25.90 -9.94 16.99
C ARG A 431 25.16 -9.08 15.98
N ALA A 432 24.46 -8.06 16.48
CA ALA A 432 23.91 -7.03 15.60
C ALA A 432 25.01 -6.45 14.69
N ALA A 433 24.64 -6.11 13.47
CA ALA A 433 25.50 -5.66 12.38
C ALA A 433 26.54 -6.68 11.87
N ASP A 434 26.53 -7.94 12.30
CA ASP A 434 27.30 -8.96 11.55
C ASP A 434 26.65 -9.22 10.17
N ASP A 435 27.49 -9.54 9.18
CA ASP A 435 27.05 -10.06 7.89
C ASP A 435 26.80 -11.56 8.02
N VAL A 436 25.66 -12.05 7.56
CA VAL A 436 25.32 -13.47 7.66
C VAL A 436 25.10 -14.10 6.30
N ARG A 437 25.67 -15.30 6.12
CA ARG A 437 25.51 -16.12 4.93
C ARG A 437 24.96 -17.49 5.29
N PHE A 438 24.00 -17.96 4.52
CA PHE A 438 23.40 -19.28 4.59
C PHE A 438 23.72 -20.01 3.29
N ASP A 439 24.49 -21.09 3.35
CA ASP A 439 24.89 -21.86 2.17
C ASP A 439 24.57 -23.35 2.31
N ASP A 440 25.05 -24.16 1.36
CA ASP A 440 24.81 -25.60 1.35
C ASP A 440 25.59 -26.40 2.41
N ALA A 441 26.54 -25.80 3.14
CA ALA A 441 27.38 -26.50 4.11
C ALA A 441 26.60 -26.98 5.35
N SER A 442 25.55 -26.25 5.75
CA SER A 442 24.71 -26.62 6.89
C SER A 442 23.63 -27.63 6.50
N SER A 443 23.43 -28.64 7.36
CA SER A 443 22.27 -29.54 7.29
C SER A 443 21.05 -28.99 8.03
N VAL A 444 21.20 -27.93 8.84
CA VAL A 444 20.12 -27.30 9.59
C VAL A 444 19.60 -26.13 8.77
N ARG A 445 18.54 -26.36 7.99
CA ARG A 445 18.00 -25.38 7.04
C ARG A 445 16.65 -24.77 7.44
N ALA A 446 16.04 -25.30 8.49
CA ALA A 446 14.96 -24.63 9.21
C ALA A 446 15.58 -23.76 10.30
N VAL A 447 15.54 -22.44 10.14
CA VAL A 447 16.14 -21.47 11.07
C VAL A 447 15.02 -20.80 11.85
N THR A 448 15.14 -20.78 13.18
CA THR A 448 14.11 -20.24 14.08
C THR A 448 14.55 -18.90 14.65
N LEU A 449 13.74 -17.86 14.44
CA LEU A 449 13.89 -16.54 15.04
C LEU A 449 12.86 -16.39 16.16
N THR A 450 13.28 -16.53 17.41
CA THR A 450 12.41 -16.36 18.59
C THR A 450 12.23 -14.90 19.01
N ALA A 451 13.14 -14.03 18.56
CA ALA A 451 13.15 -12.59 18.77
C ALA A 451 13.83 -11.92 17.56
N ASP A 452 13.70 -10.60 17.46
CA ASP A 452 14.25 -9.86 16.32
C ASP A 452 15.78 -9.92 16.25
N VAL A 453 16.29 -9.99 15.02
CA VAL A 453 17.73 -9.96 14.71
C VAL A 453 18.02 -8.80 13.76
N ALA A 454 19.15 -8.13 13.97
CA ALA A 454 19.55 -6.94 13.20
C ALA A 454 20.92 -7.16 12.51
N PRO A 455 21.00 -7.98 11.46
CA PRO A 455 22.22 -8.14 10.66
C PRO A 455 22.51 -6.90 9.79
N ASP A 456 23.72 -6.78 9.26
CA ASP A 456 24.06 -5.74 8.26
C ASP A 456 23.73 -6.22 6.83
N SER A 457 23.98 -7.49 6.53
CA SER A 457 23.55 -8.14 5.30
C SER A 457 23.19 -9.61 5.51
N ILE A 458 22.24 -10.09 4.72
CA ILE A 458 21.77 -11.47 4.71
C ILE A 458 21.93 -12.02 3.30
N VAL A 459 22.70 -13.10 3.15
CA VAL A 459 22.88 -13.79 1.87
C VAL A 459 22.41 -15.24 2.01
N VAL A 460 21.41 -15.64 1.23
CA VAL A 460 20.97 -17.03 1.09
C VAL A 460 21.47 -17.57 -0.24
N ASP A 461 22.54 -18.35 -0.19
CA ASP A 461 23.25 -18.91 -1.34
C ASP A 461 23.31 -20.44 -1.23
N SER A 462 22.14 -21.06 -1.38
CA SER A 462 21.94 -22.50 -1.29
C SER A 462 21.16 -23.02 -2.50
N ALA A 463 21.56 -24.19 -3.02
CA ALA A 463 20.83 -24.91 -4.07
C ALA A 463 19.62 -25.69 -3.52
N GLY A 464 19.58 -25.95 -2.21
CA GLY A 464 18.42 -26.54 -1.54
C GLY A 464 17.61 -25.51 -0.75
N GLU A 465 16.59 -25.98 -0.04
CA GLU A 465 15.64 -25.12 0.68
C GLU A 465 16.19 -24.60 2.01
N TYR A 466 16.05 -23.30 2.27
CA TYR A 466 16.11 -22.70 3.60
C TYR A 466 14.73 -22.15 3.97
N ARG A 467 14.32 -22.36 5.22
CA ARG A 467 13.04 -21.86 5.74
C ARG A 467 13.25 -21.15 7.07
N PHE A 468 12.90 -19.87 7.13
CA PHE A 468 12.94 -19.08 8.36
C PHE A 468 11.56 -19.09 9.02
N VAL A 469 11.50 -19.38 10.30
CA VAL A 469 10.26 -19.50 11.09
C VAL A 469 10.39 -18.78 12.43
N GLY A 470 9.27 -18.53 13.09
CA GLY A 470 9.23 -17.96 14.44
C GLY A 470 8.62 -16.55 14.48
N ALA A 471 8.52 -16.01 15.69
CA ALA A 471 7.86 -14.73 15.94
C ALA A 471 8.80 -13.52 15.77
N GLY A 472 10.11 -13.74 15.66
CA GLY A 472 11.11 -12.70 15.47
C GLY A 472 11.35 -12.38 13.99
N GLY A 473 11.59 -11.10 13.72
CA GLY A 473 11.87 -10.59 12.39
C GLY A 473 13.35 -10.32 12.12
N MET A 474 13.71 -10.25 10.84
CA MET A 474 14.92 -9.57 10.42
C MET A 474 14.60 -8.08 10.31
N ILE A 475 15.21 -7.25 11.15
CA ILE A 475 14.84 -5.84 11.32
C ILE A 475 15.90 -4.84 10.82
N ALA A 476 17.00 -5.34 10.26
CA ALA A 476 18.06 -4.53 9.65
C ALA A 476 18.74 -5.29 8.50
N GLY A 477 19.48 -4.54 7.68
CA GLY A 477 20.30 -5.05 6.59
C GLY A 477 19.58 -5.24 5.25
N THR A 478 20.29 -5.82 4.28
CA THR A 478 19.78 -6.20 2.95
C THR A 478 19.56 -7.70 2.83
N LEU A 479 18.69 -8.15 1.91
CA LEU A 479 18.50 -9.56 1.60
C LEU A 479 18.92 -9.89 0.16
N LEU A 480 19.84 -10.85 -0.02
CA LEU A 480 20.22 -11.40 -1.31
C LEU A 480 19.95 -12.90 -1.37
N VAL A 481 19.17 -13.35 -2.36
CA VAL A 481 18.91 -14.77 -2.67
C VAL A 481 19.59 -15.13 -4.00
N THR A 482 20.53 -16.07 -4.01
CA THR A 482 21.38 -16.30 -5.21
C THR A 482 21.76 -17.76 -5.50
N GLY A 483 21.46 -18.72 -4.61
CA GLY A 483 21.96 -20.10 -4.75
C GLY A 483 21.14 -21.01 -5.68
N GLY A 484 20.03 -20.53 -6.23
CA GLY A 484 19.17 -21.29 -7.13
C GLY A 484 18.14 -22.20 -6.45
N GLY A 485 18.25 -22.42 -5.13
CA GLY A 485 17.26 -23.12 -4.32
C GLY A 485 16.09 -22.23 -3.89
N THR A 486 15.28 -22.72 -2.95
CA THR A 486 14.15 -21.99 -2.37
C THR A 486 14.54 -21.38 -1.03
N PHE A 487 14.31 -20.09 -0.84
CA PHE A 487 14.32 -19.44 0.45
C PHE A 487 12.90 -19.05 0.85
N GLU A 488 12.39 -19.62 1.94
CA GLU A 488 11.07 -19.31 2.47
C GLU A 488 11.17 -18.43 3.73
N LEU A 489 10.58 -17.24 3.67
CA LEU A 489 10.29 -16.37 4.79
C LEU A 489 8.91 -16.73 5.36
N ALA A 490 8.90 -17.62 6.35
CA ALA A 490 7.70 -18.03 7.08
C ALA A 490 7.65 -17.47 8.52
N ASN A 491 8.58 -16.60 8.89
CA ASN A 491 8.61 -15.88 10.16
C ASN A 491 7.86 -14.54 10.07
N ALA A 492 7.60 -13.92 11.21
CA ALA A 492 6.92 -12.63 11.28
C ALA A 492 7.87 -11.43 11.48
N GLY A 493 7.38 -10.21 11.28
CA GLY A 493 8.07 -8.98 11.68
C GLY A 493 9.28 -8.57 10.83
N ASN A 494 9.43 -9.13 9.62
CA ASN A 494 10.52 -8.76 8.72
C ASN A 494 10.35 -7.30 8.26
N SER A 495 11.23 -6.42 8.73
CA SER A 495 11.14 -4.96 8.58
C SER A 495 12.49 -4.31 8.27
N TYR A 496 13.43 -5.10 7.77
CA TYR A 496 14.77 -4.64 7.42
C TYR A 496 14.73 -3.50 6.39
N GLY A 497 15.62 -2.51 6.60
CA GLY A 497 15.62 -1.27 5.81
C GLY A 497 16.39 -1.31 4.49
N GLY A 498 17.04 -2.43 4.15
CA GLY A 498 17.75 -2.61 2.88
C GLY A 498 16.93 -3.33 1.82
N ASP A 499 17.36 -3.20 0.56
CA ASP A 499 16.69 -3.81 -0.59
C ASP A 499 16.76 -5.35 -0.55
N THR A 500 15.76 -5.98 -1.17
CA THR A 500 15.74 -7.42 -1.44
C THR A 500 16.05 -7.68 -2.91
N LEU A 501 17.08 -8.47 -3.19
CA LEU A 501 17.40 -8.96 -4.53
C LEU A 501 17.27 -10.49 -4.61
N VAL A 502 16.36 -10.98 -5.45
CA VAL A 502 16.27 -12.38 -5.83
C VAL A 502 17.03 -12.56 -7.14
N ALA A 503 18.33 -12.86 -7.03
CA ALA A 503 19.23 -13.00 -8.16
C ALA A 503 19.09 -14.35 -8.88
N ALA A 504 18.76 -15.42 -8.14
CA ALA A 504 18.49 -16.75 -8.69
C ALA A 504 17.70 -17.61 -7.68
N GLY A 505 16.94 -18.58 -8.19
CA GLY A 505 16.13 -19.47 -7.35
C GLY A 505 14.78 -18.89 -7.00
N VAL A 506 14.24 -19.27 -5.85
CA VAL A 506 12.89 -18.87 -5.41
C VAL A 506 12.98 -18.15 -4.07
N LEU A 507 12.44 -16.94 -3.97
CA LEU A 507 12.05 -16.35 -2.69
C LEU A 507 10.56 -16.60 -2.48
N LYS A 508 10.19 -17.22 -1.36
CA LYS A 508 8.80 -17.48 -0.98
C LYS A 508 8.45 -16.73 0.29
N ILE A 509 7.42 -15.92 0.26
CA ILE A 509 6.94 -15.14 1.41
C ILE A 509 5.61 -15.76 1.86
N THR A 510 5.61 -16.40 3.02
CA THR A 510 4.44 -17.09 3.63
C THR A 510 4.13 -16.66 5.05
N GLY A 511 5.09 -16.01 5.71
CA GLY A 511 4.90 -15.39 7.02
C GLY A 511 4.20 -14.04 6.92
N ASP A 512 4.30 -13.23 7.98
CA ASP A 512 3.74 -11.87 8.02
C ASP A 512 4.58 -10.93 7.15
N ALA A 513 3.94 -10.32 6.16
CA ALA A 513 4.54 -9.42 5.18
C ALA A 513 4.25 -7.94 5.45
N ASN A 514 3.41 -7.59 6.43
CA ASN A 514 2.91 -6.22 6.65
C ASN A 514 4.03 -5.22 6.94
N ALA A 515 5.08 -5.69 7.59
CA ALA A 515 6.20 -4.85 8.01
C ALA A 515 7.25 -4.63 6.91
N MET A 516 7.12 -5.31 5.75
CA MET A 516 8.05 -5.19 4.64
C MET A 516 7.76 -3.94 3.82
N VAL A 517 8.74 -3.02 3.75
CA VAL A 517 8.57 -1.70 3.13
C VAL A 517 9.62 -1.38 2.05
N THR A 518 10.62 -2.23 1.84
CA THR A 518 11.74 -1.96 0.94
C THR A 518 11.54 -2.63 -0.43
N PRO A 519 12.18 -2.12 -1.49
CA PRO A 519 12.07 -2.72 -2.82
C PRO A 519 12.48 -4.21 -2.84
N ILE A 520 11.69 -5.01 -3.58
CA ILE A 520 12.00 -6.38 -3.95
C ILE A 520 12.22 -6.41 -5.46
N THR A 521 13.41 -6.80 -5.90
CA THR A 521 13.74 -7.01 -7.32
C THR A 521 13.93 -8.50 -7.60
N VAL A 522 13.23 -9.01 -8.60
CA VAL A 522 13.32 -10.40 -9.06
C VAL A 522 14.03 -10.41 -10.41
N ALA A 523 15.25 -10.94 -10.42
CA ALA A 523 16.09 -10.96 -11.60
C ALA A 523 15.69 -12.09 -12.58
N SER A 524 16.14 -11.96 -13.83
CA SER A 524 15.89 -12.97 -14.87
C SER A 524 16.27 -14.39 -14.43
N GLY A 525 15.35 -15.34 -14.57
CA GLY A 525 15.51 -16.73 -14.15
C GLY A 525 15.22 -17.02 -12.67
N ALA A 526 14.86 -16.00 -11.88
CA ALA A 526 14.41 -16.14 -10.51
C ALA A 526 12.89 -16.06 -10.36
N THR A 527 12.38 -16.52 -9.22
CA THR A 527 10.96 -16.52 -8.89
C THR A 527 10.70 -15.86 -7.52
N LEU A 528 9.68 -15.02 -7.44
CA LEU A 528 9.06 -14.61 -6.18
C LEU A 528 7.71 -15.33 -6.04
N VAL A 529 7.47 -15.96 -4.89
CA VAL A 529 6.18 -16.55 -4.55
C VAL A 529 5.57 -15.75 -3.40
N MET A 530 4.44 -15.11 -3.67
CA MET A 530 3.65 -14.37 -2.69
C MET A 530 2.53 -15.27 -2.18
N ASN A 531 2.57 -15.61 -0.90
CA ASN A 531 1.58 -16.48 -0.26
C ASN A 531 1.38 -16.12 1.23
N ALA A 532 1.50 -14.83 1.55
CA ALA A 532 1.28 -14.30 2.89
C ALA A 532 -0.14 -13.73 2.97
N ALA A 533 -0.95 -14.20 3.93
CA ALA A 533 -2.37 -13.83 4.03
C ALA A 533 -2.62 -12.34 4.36
N ASP A 534 -1.57 -11.60 4.70
CA ASP A 534 -1.59 -10.20 5.06
C ASP A 534 -0.80 -9.33 4.06
N ALA A 535 -0.39 -9.90 2.93
CA ALA A 535 0.37 -9.18 1.92
C ALA A 535 -0.35 -7.93 1.39
N GLY A 536 -1.68 -7.85 1.47
CA GLY A 536 -2.46 -6.64 1.14
C GLY A 536 -1.98 -5.37 1.85
N ASP A 537 -1.46 -5.49 3.08
CA ASP A 537 -0.91 -4.38 3.86
C ASP A 537 0.59 -4.13 3.59
N MET A 538 1.26 -4.97 2.79
CA MET A 538 2.68 -4.82 2.46
C MET A 538 2.92 -3.56 1.63
N ALA A 539 3.92 -2.75 2.00
CA ALA A 539 4.25 -1.49 1.32
C ALA A 539 5.48 -1.58 0.38
N SER A 540 6.01 -2.79 0.17
CA SER A 540 7.19 -3.02 -0.67
C SER A 540 6.88 -2.80 -2.16
N LEU A 541 7.77 -2.10 -2.85
CA LEU A 541 7.74 -2.04 -4.33
C LEU A 541 8.28 -3.35 -4.90
N ILE A 542 7.61 -3.92 -5.90
CA ILE A 542 8.02 -5.19 -6.51
C ILE A 542 8.36 -4.96 -7.99
N GLY A 543 9.59 -5.25 -8.38
CA GLY A 543 10.03 -5.26 -9.78
C GLY A 543 10.36 -6.67 -10.25
N VAL A 544 9.66 -7.16 -11.27
CA VAL A 544 9.86 -8.48 -11.88
C VAL A 544 10.45 -8.28 -13.27
N GLU A 545 11.76 -8.53 -13.40
CA GLU A 545 12.49 -8.31 -14.66
C GLU A 545 12.08 -9.29 -15.76
N ALA A 546 12.42 -8.96 -17.01
CA ALA A 546 12.23 -9.86 -18.14
C ALA A 546 12.88 -11.24 -17.90
N GLY A 547 12.09 -12.31 -18.05
CA GLY A 547 12.51 -13.69 -17.77
C GLY A 547 12.45 -14.10 -16.29
N ALA A 548 12.02 -13.21 -15.39
CA ALA A 548 11.69 -13.54 -14.00
C ALA A 548 10.20 -13.94 -13.87
N VAL A 549 9.86 -14.59 -12.76
CA VAL A 549 8.48 -15.01 -12.45
C VAL A 549 8.03 -14.46 -11.10
N MET A 550 6.81 -13.95 -11.03
CA MET A 550 6.08 -13.76 -9.79
C MET A 550 4.91 -14.73 -9.77
N GLN A 551 4.74 -15.46 -8.67
CA GLN A 551 3.60 -16.33 -8.44
C GLN A 551 2.76 -15.75 -7.32
N VAL A 552 1.45 -15.64 -7.55
CA VAL A 552 0.46 -15.15 -6.61
C VAL A 552 -0.36 -16.36 -6.14
N GLY A 553 -0.20 -16.70 -4.85
CA GLY A 553 -0.84 -17.83 -4.21
C GLY A 553 -0.22 -19.19 -4.53
N GLU A 554 -0.81 -20.23 -3.92
CA GLU A 554 -0.57 -21.65 -4.19
C GLU A 554 -1.92 -22.39 -4.17
N LEU A 555 -1.92 -23.69 -4.50
CA LEU A 555 -3.17 -24.44 -4.53
C LEU A 555 -3.85 -24.51 -3.15
N GLY A 556 -5.03 -23.89 -3.01
CA GLY A 556 -5.83 -23.89 -1.78
C GLY A 556 -5.40 -22.85 -0.73
N THR A 557 -4.75 -21.77 -1.17
CA THR A 557 -4.40 -20.63 -0.30
C THR A 557 -5.62 -19.74 -0.04
N GLN A 558 -5.43 -18.65 0.70
CA GLN A 558 -6.48 -17.67 0.99
C GLN A 558 -6.27 -16.46 0.06
N SER A 559 -7.34 -15.78 -0.35
CA SER A 559 -7.26 -14.52 -1.08
C SER A 559 -6.48 -13.44 -0.31
N GLN A 560 -5.96 -12.43 -1.01
CA GLN A 560 -5.22 -11.26 -0.48
C GLN A 560 -3.75 -11.54 -0.10
N VAL A 561 -3.12 -12.36 -0.93
CA VAL A 561 -1.67 -12.63 -0.92
C VAL A 561 -0.87 -11.68 -1.83
N LEU A 562 -1.53 -10.72 -2.48
CA LEU A 562 -0.90 -9.64 -3.24
C LEU A 562 -1.01 -8.29 -2.49
N PRO A 563 -0.04 -7.35 -2.64
CA PRO A 563 -0.14 -6.00 -2.09
C PRO A 563 -1.25 -5.11 -2.68
N ASP A 564 -2.01 -4.40 -1.82
CA ASP A 564 -3.21 -3.64 -2.21
C ASP A 564 -3.11 -2.10 -2.06
N SER A 565 -2.14 -1.54 -1.32
CA SER A 565 -2.00 -0.08 -1.11
C SER A 565 -0.78 0.46 -1.85
N PRO A 566 -0.83 1.66 -2.48
CA PRO A 566 -0.25 1.99 -3.80
C PRO A 566 1.20 1.52 -4.03
N THR A 567 1.36 0.21 -4.22
CA THR A 567 2.66 -0.45 -4.38
C THR A 567 2.87 -0.68 -5.86
N GLY A 568 3.89 -0.03 -6.40
CA GLY A 568 4.24 -0.10 -7.82
C GLY A 568 4.79 -1.47 -8.19
N ILE A 569 3.89 -2.44 -8.36
CA ILE A 569 4.23 -3.74 -8.93
C ILE A 569 4.50 -3.53 -10.43
N THR A 570 5.73 -3.80 -10.85
CA THR A 570 6.16 -3.71 -12.24
C THR A 570 6.48 -5.11 -12.75
N ILE A 571 5.73 -5.57 -13.75
CA ILE A 571 5.87 -6.89 -14.38
C ILE A 571 6.40 -6.71 -15.80
N ASP A 572 7.71 -6.89 -15.97
CA ASP A 572 8.35 -7.05 -17.29
C ASP A 572 8.66 -8.53 -17.61
N GLY A 573 8.57 -9.41 -16.60
CA GLY A 573 8.61 -10.86 -16.72
C GLY A 573 7.23 -11.50 -16.83
N LEU A 574 6.97 -12.51 -15.99
CA LEU A 574 5.69 -13.23 -15.94
C LEU A 574 5.09 -13.15 -14.54
N MET A 575 3.82 -12.77 -14.43
CA MET A 575 3.01 -12.97 -13.23
C MET A 575 2.07 -14.18 -13.45
N ARG A 576 2.10 -15.16 -12.55
CA ARG A 576 1.21 -16.32 -12.53
C ARG A 576 0.23 -16.20 -11.36
N ILE A 577 -1.06 -16.21 -11.64
CA ILE A 577 -2.13 -16.05 -10.66
C ILE A 577 -2.81 -17.41 -10.51
N LEU A 578 -2.61 -18.06 -9.37
CA LEU A 578 -3.06 -19.45 -9.12
C LEU A 578 -4.25 -19.53 -8.15
N ASP A 579 -4.57 -18.44 -7.47
CA ASP A 579 -5.59 -18.34 -6.43
C ASP A 579 -6.43 -17.08 -6.66
N ALA A 580 -7.62 -17.04 -6.05
CA ALA A 580 -8.51 -15.91 -6.17
C ALA A 580 -7.90 -14.64 -5.53
N GLU A 581 -7.65 -13.62 -6.35
CA GLU A 581 -6.94 -12.41 -5.94
C GLU A 581 -7.46 -11.16 -6.67
N THR A 582 -7.32 -10.00 -6.02
CA THR A 582 -7.47 -8.70 -6.69
C THR A 582 -6.14 -8.25 -7.27
N ILE A 583 -6.09 -8.02 -8.57
CA ILE A 583 -4.94 -7.51 -9.30
C ILE A 583 -5.14 -6.02 -9.56
N LEU A 584 -4.36 -5.18 -8.87
CA LEU A 584 -4.46 -3.73 -8.95
C LEU A 584 -3.10 -3.03 -9.00
N HIS A 585 -3.07 -1.84 -9.61
CA HIS A 585 -1.89 -0.98 -9.75
C HIS A 585 -0.64 -1.66 -10.36
N VAL A 586 -0.85 -2.69 -11.17
CA VAL A 586 0.21 -3.36 -11.92
C VAL A 586 0.60 -2.53 -13.15
N SER A 587 1.89 -2.50 -13.43
CA SER A 587 2.48 -1.86 -14.61
C SER A 587 3.50 -2.78 -15.29
N GLY A 588 4.02 -2.38 -16.44
CA GLY A 588 5.07 -3.12 -17.15
C GLY A 588 4.61 -3.73 -18.47
N SER A 589 5.53 -4.45 -19.12
CA SER A 589 5.38 -4.95 -20.49
C SER A 589 5.41 -6.48 -20.62
N GLY A 590 5.43 -7.18 -19.49
CA GLY A 590 5.48 -8.63 -19.40
C GLY A 590 4.14 -9.31 -19.68
N ALA A 591 3.89 -10.45 -19.03
CA ALA A 591 2.62 -11.16 -19.14
C ALA A 591 2.00 -11.44 -17.77
N MET A 592 0.68 -11.41 -17.69
CA MET A 592 -0.10 -11.90 -16.56
C MET A 592 -0.91 -13.12 -16.99
N VAL A 593 -0.81 -14.23 -16.27
CA VAL A 593 -1.50 -15.47 -16.60
C VAL A 593 -2.38 -15.87 -15.43
N VAL A 594 -3.69 -15.84 -15.64
CA VAL A 594 -4.69 -16.40 -14.71
C VAL A 594 -4.78 -17.89 -15.00
N GLU A 595 -4.15 -18.69 -14.15
CA GLU A 595 -4.07 -20.13 -14.36
C GLU A 595 -5.29 -20.85 -13.80
N ARG A 596 -5.90 -20.32 -12.72
CA ARG A 596 -7.01 -20.93 -11.99
C ARG A 596 -7.86 -19.89 -11.27
N GLU A 597 -9.06 -20.32 -10.87
CA GLU A 597 -10.01 -19.57 -10.04
C GLU A 597 -10.39 -18.21 -10.63
N GLU A 598 -10.98 -17.34 -9.83
CA GLU A 598 -11.45 -16.02 -10.23
C GLU A 598 -10.45 -14.95 -9.76
N ALA A 599 -9.80 -14.27 -10.70
CA ALA A 599 -8.95 -13.12 -10.43
C ALA A 599 -9.69 -11.83 -10.82
N GLN A 600 -9.82 -10.89 -9.89
CA GLN A 600 -10.45 -9.60 -10.13
C GLN A 600 -9.42 -8.57 -10.60
N PHE A 601 -9.63 -7.98 -11.78
CA PHE A 601 -8.75 -6.99 -12.39
C PHE A 601 -9.34 -5.58 -12.27
N ARG A 602 -8.56 -4.65 -11.71
CA ARG A 602 -8.96 -3.25 -11.46
C ARG A 602 -7.78 -2.28 -11.53
N ASP A 603 -7.99 -1.11 -12.10
CA ASP A 603 -7.08 0.04 -12.01
C ASP A 603 -5.61 -0.28 -12.40
N ASN A 604 -5.39 -0.92 -13.56
CA ASN A 604 -4.06 -1.26 -14.11
C ASN A 604 -3.67 -0.46 -15.37
N PRO A 605 -3.86 0.88 -15.44
CA PRO A 605 -3.76 1.65 -16.69
C PRO A 605 -2.34 1.73 -17.29
N LEU A 606 -1.31 1.35 -16.54
CA LEU A 606 0.09 1.38 -16.96
C LEU A 606 0.64 0.01 -17.36
N PHE A 607 -0.20 -1.03 -17.32
CA PHE A 607 0.17 -2.33 -17.85
C PHE A 607 -0.02 -2.33 -19.38
N GLY A 608 1.03 -2.68 -20.12
CA GLY A 608 1.02 -2.75 -21.59
C GLY A 608 1.30 -4.16 -22.11
N GLY A 609 1.27 -5.16 -21.23
CA GLY A 609 1.58 -6.55 -21.52
C GLY A 609 0.38 -7.39 -21.98
N GLU A 610 0.60 -8.69 -22.14
CA GLU A 610 -0.47 -9.66 -22.47
C GLU A 610 -1.12 -10.20 -21.19
N VAL A 611 -2.45 -10.33 -21.19
CA VAL A 611 -3.19 -11.07 -20.16
C VAL A 611 -3.73 -12.36 -20.74
N VAL A 612 -3.46 -13.50 -20.11
CA VAL A 612 -3.92 -14.82 -20.55
C VAL A 612 -4.85 -15.41 -19.49
N VAL A 613 -6.05 -15.80 -19.89
CA VAL A 613 -7.04 -16.49 -19.05
C VAL A 613 -7.11 -17.94 -19.49
N GLN A 614 -6.57 -18.84 -18.66
CA GLN A 614 -6.48 -20.27 -18.99
C GLN A 614 -7.79 -21.01 -18.77
N SER A 615 -7.85 -22.25 -19.25
CA SER A 615 -8.96 -23.18 -19.04
C SER A 615 -9.37 -23.27 -17.57
N GLY A 616 -10.64 -22.94 -17.28
CA GLY A 616 -11.22 -23.03 -15.93
C GLY A 616 -10.88 -21.85 -15.01
N ALA A 617 -10.16 -20.85 -15.52
CA ALA A 617 -9.95 -19.57 -14.85
C ALA A 617 -10.96 -18.52 -15.32
N VAL A 618 -11.21 -17.54 -14.45
CA VAL A 618 -12.07 -16.39 -14.74
C VAL A 618 -11.28 -15.11 -14.44
N ALA A 619 -11.16 -14.23 -15.43
CA ALA A 619 -10.75 -12.85 -15.19
C ALA A 619 -12.01 -12.00 -15.02
N GLN A 620 -12.22 -11.47 -13.82
CA GLN A 620 -13.33 -10.58 -13.52
C GLN A 620 -12.90 -9.11 -13.66
N LEU A 621 -13.48 -8.38 -14.61
CA LEU A 621 -13.12 -7.00 -14.89
C LEU A 621 -14.07 -6.06 -14.15
N ALA A 622 -13.52 -5.26 -13.23
CA ALA A 622 -14.29 -4.29 -12.45
C ALA A 622 -13.97 -2.82 -12.81
N THR A 623 -12.97 -2.56 -13.66
CA THR A 623 -12.70 -1.24 -14.26
C THR A 623 -12.27 -1.39 -15.72
N ALA A 624 -12.43 -0.32 -16.51
CA ALA A 624 -12.14 -0.29 -17.95
C ALA A 624 -10.66 -0.55 -18.29
N ASP A 625 -9.76 -0.21 -17.38
CA ASP A 625 -8.31 -0.35 -17.47
C ASP A 625 -7.78 -1.52 -16.62
N GLY A 626 -8.67 -2.40 -16.13
CA GLY A 626 -8.30 -3.50 -15.26
C GLY A 626 -7.33 -4.49 -15.90
N LEU A 627 -7.48 -4.77 -17.19
CA LEU A 627 -6.57 -5.68 -17.92
C LEU A 627 -5.34 -4.97 -18.50
N GLY A 628 -5.35 -3.64 -18.54
CA GLY A 628 -4.22 -2.84 -18.99
C GLY A 628 -4.60 -1.70 -19.91
N SER A 629 -3.61 -1.30 -20.70
CA SER A 629 -3.71 -0.28 -21.74
C SER A 629 -3.89 -0.92 -23.12
N VAL A 630 -4.29 -0.10 -24.09
CA VAL A 630 -4.47 -0.47 -25.50
C VAL A 630 -3.23 -1.03 -26.22
N GLN A 631 -2.06 -1.00 -25.57
CA GLN A 631 -0.84 -1.61 -26.12
C GLN A 631 -0.82 -3.13 -25.92
N GLY A 632 -1.55 -3.62 -24.91
CA GLY A 632 -1.68 -5.03 -24.59
C GLY A 632 -2.72 -5.76 -25.44
N ARG A 633 -2.98 -7.00 -25.06
CA ARG A 633 -4.03 -7.87 -25.60
C ARG A 633 -4.46 -8.86 -24.53
N THR A 634 -5.74 -9.21 -24.52
CA THR A 634 -6.27 -10.27 -23.67
C THR A 634 -6.52 -11.54 -24.48
N VAL A 635 -5.99 -12.67 -24.03
CA VAL A 635 -6.18 -14.00 -24.63
C VAL A 635 -7.02 -14.83 -23.68
N VAL A 636 -8.18 -15.27 -24.13
CA VAL A 636 -9.06 -16.19 -23.40
C VAL A 636 -8.95 -17.56 -24.06
N GLU A 637 -8.23 -18.48 -23.40
CA GLU A 637 -8.02 -19.84 -23.89
C GLU A 637 -9.32 -20.66 -23.84
N GLU A 638 -9.31 -21.84 -24.46
CA GLU A 638 -10.43 -22.78 -24.40
C GLU A 638 -10.81 -23.08 -22.94
N GLY A 639 -12.08 -22.81 -22.57
CA GLY A 639 -12.60 -22.99 -21.22
C GLY A 639 -12.30 -21.86 -20.23
N GLY A 640 -11.54 -20.82 -20.61
CA GLY A 640 -11.38 -19.59 -19.84
C GLY A 640 -12.53 -18.60 -20.05
N SER A 641 -12.73 -17.65 -19.13
CA SER A 641 -13.80 -16.64 -19.22
C SER A 641 -13.32 -15.25 -18.79
N ALA A 642 -13.60 -14.23 -19.59
CA ALA A 642 -13.54 -12.83 -19.18
C ALA A 642 -14.94 -12.37 -18.75
N ALA A 643 -15.13 -12.09 -17.46
CA ALA A 643 -16.39 -11.69 -16.87
C ALA A 643 -16.41 -10.18 -16.55
N ILE A 644 -17.28 -9.42 -17.21
CA ILE A 644 -17.42 -7.98 -17.02
C ILE A 644 -18.52 -7.73 -15.98
N VAL A 645 -18.16 -7.05 -14.88
CA VAL A 645 -19.04 -6.86 -13.72
C VAL A 645 -19.32 -5.40 -13.37
N ALA A 646 -18.97 -4.48 -14.26
CA ALA A 646 -19.24 -3.04 -14.14
C ALA A 646 -19.41 -2.38 -15.52
N ASP A 647 -20.05 -1.22 -15.54
CA ASP A 647 -20.14 -0.38 -16.76
C ASP A 647 -18.75 0.05 -17.20
N MET A 648 -18.40 -0.17 -18.47
CA MET A 648 -17.06 0.16 -18.97
C MET A 648 -16.95 0.23 -20.50
N THR A 649 -15.87 0.87 -20.95
CA THR A 649 -15.42 0.84 -22.35
C THR A 649 -14.06 0.15 -22.40
N LEU A 650 -14.00 -1.00 -23.06
CA LEU A 650 -12.80 -1.83 -23.18
C LEU A 650 -12.10 -1.53 -24.51
N ALA A 651 -10.92 -0.91 -24.41
CA ALA A 651 -10.17 -0.47 -25.58
C ALA A 651 -9.10 -1.48 -26.06
N GLU A 652 -8.81 -2.50 -25.26
CA GLU A 652 -7.88 -3.56 -25.64
C GLU A 652 -8.55 -4.61 -26.56
N PRO A 653 -7.79 -5.24 -27.47
CA PRO A 653 -8.27 -6.34 -28.28
C PRO A 653 -8.33 -7.65 -27.49
N PHE A 654 -9.26 -8.53 -27.88
CA PHE A 654 -9.44 -9.86 -27.30
C PHE A 654 -9.19 -10.97 -28.35
N SER A 655 -8.55 -12.06 -27.94
CA SER A 655 -8.44 -13.32 -28.68
C SER A 655 -9.21 -14.40 -27.92
N LEU A 656 -10.20 -15.01 -28.56
CA LEU A 656 -11.19 -15.87 -27.90
C LEU A 656 -11.14 -17.29 -28.47
N SER A 657 -10.86 -18.29 -27.63
CA SER A 657 -10.64 -19.67 -28.05
C SER A 657 -11.64 -20.71 -27.52
N GLY A 658 -12.75 -20.31 -26.91
CA GLY A 658 -13.71 -21.26 -26.32
C GLY A 658 -15.07 -20.69 -25.92
N ASP A 659 -15.84 -21.52 -25.22
CA ASP A 659 -17.17 -21.17 -24.69
C ASP A 659 -17.18 -20.81 -23.20
N GLY A 660 -16.00 -20.67 -22.58
CA GLY A 660 -15.85 -20.48 -21.14
C GLY A 660 -16.49 -21.57 -20.29
N ASN A 661 -16.47 -22.83 -20.76
CA ASN A 661 -17.18 -23.96 -20.13
C ASN A 661 -18.69 -23.70 -19.98
N GLY A 662 -19.27 -22.96 -20.92
CA GLY A 662 -20.67 -22.56 -20.94
C GLY A 662 -20.99 -21.24 -20.22
N ALA A 663 -20.01 -20.60 -19.57
CA ALA A 663 -20.18 -19.26 -18.99
C ALA A 663 -20.01 -18.14 -20.04
N GLY A 664 -19.41 -18.44 -21.18
CA GLY A 664 -18.97 -17.48 -22.19
C GLY A 664 -17.47 -17.20 -22.10
N ALA A 665 -16.78 -17.15 -23.24
CA ALA A 665 -15.41 -16.61 -23.26
C ALA A 665 -15.42 -15.11 -22.92
N ILE A 666 -16.51 -14.43 -23.30
CA ILE A 666 -16.90 -13.13 -22.75
C ILE A 666 -18.26 -13.31 -22.07
N ARG A 667 -18.36 -12.88 -20.82
CA ARG A 667 -19.60 -12.84 -20.04
C ARG A 667 -19.83 -11.41 -19.54
N VAL A 668 -20.97 -10.82 -19.88
CA VAL A 668 -21.36 -9.49 -19.37
C VAL A 668 -22.51 -9.67 -18.38
N ASP A 669 -22.31 -9.23 -17.14
CA ASP A 669 -23.31 -9.32 -16.07
C ASP A 669 -24.56 -8.47 -16.32
N GLU A 670 -25.60 -8.75 -15.52
CA GLU A 670 -26.92 -8.15 -15.67
C GLU A 670 -26.92 -6.62 -15.49
N ASN A 671 -27.75 -5.94 -16.29
CA ASN A 671 -27.99 -4.50 -16.23
C ASN A 671 -26.73 -3.61 -16.41
N LEU A 672 -25.72 -4.09 -17.13
CA LEU A 672 -24.51 -3.33 -17.44
C LEU A 672 -24.57 -2.68 -18.82
N THR A 673 -23.83 -1.59 -19.00
CA THR A 673 -23.52 -0.99 -20.31
C THR A 673 -22.04 -1.18 -20.62
N VAL A 674 -21.73 -1.92 -21.69
CA VAL A 674 -20.34 -2.27 -22.04
C VAL A 674 -20.05 -2.00 -23.51
N ASP A 675 -18.98 -1.25 -23.77
CA ASP A 675 -18.51 -0.96 -25.13
C ASP A 675 -17.15 -1.62 -25.38
N PHE A 676 -17.05 -2.53 -26.34
CA PHE A 676 -15.78 -3.09 -26.83
C PHE A 676 -15.28 -2.27 -28.01
N GLN A 677 -14.25 -1.46 -27.81
CA GLN A 677 -13.57 -0.68 -28.86
C GLN A 677 -12.46 -1.47 -29.57
N GLY A 678 -11.80 -2.39 -28.85
CA GLY A 678 -10.82 -3.29 -29.43
C GLY A 678 -11.49 -4.41 -30.24
N ASP A 679 -10.75 -4.98 -31.19
CA ASP A 679 -11.23 -6.08 -32.02
C ASP A 679 -11.40 -7.37 -31.20
N LEU A 680 -12.40 -8.17 -31.56
CA LEU A 680 -12.64 -9.51 -31.02
C LEU A 680 -12.24 -10.55 -32.06
N SER A 681 -11.10 -11.20 -31.86
CA SER A 681 -10.61 -12.29 -32.72
C SER A 681 -11.18 -13.63 -32.27
N LEU A 682 -11.80 -14.36 -33.20
CA LEU A 682 -12.30 -15.71 -33.00
C LEU A 682 -11.18 -16.70 -33.36
N ASP A 683 -10.48 -17.18 -32.32
CA ASP A 683 -9.28 -18.02 -32.45
C ASP A 683 -9.57 -19.49 -32.11
N GLY A 684 -10.81 -19.81 -31.70
CA GLY A 684 -11.25 -21.15 -31.33
C GLY A 684 -12.36 -21.71 -32.23
N PRO A 685 -12.55 -23.04 -32.23
CA PRO A 685 -13.58 -23.68 -33.04
C PRO A 685 -15.02 -23.37 -32.58
N LEU A 686 -15.19 -22.92 -31.34
CA LEU A 686 -16.44 -22.47 -30.76
C LEU A 686 -16.15 -21.28 -29.82
N VAL A 687 -16.80 -20.15 -30.08
CA VAL A 687 -16.74 -18.97 -29.23
C VAL A 687 -18.15 -18.61 -28.76
N LEU A 688 -18.30 -18.38 -27.45
CA LEU A 688 -19.57 -17.95 -26.83
C LEU A 688 -19.42 -16.54 -26.25
N LEU A 689 -20.29 -15.63 -26.68
CA LEU A 689 -20.53 -14.35 -26.03
C LEU A 689 -21.85 -14.45 -25.24
N ALA A 690 -21.76 -14.35 -23.92
CA ALA A 690 -22.90 -14.46 -23.00
C ALA A 690 -23.26 -13.09 -22.41
N ILE A 691 -24.45 -12.58 -22.71
CA ILE A 691 -24.92 -11.26 -22.29
C ILE A 691 -26.13 -11.43 -21.38
N GLU A 692 -25.96 -11.15 -20.09
CA GLU A 692 -26.97 -11.39 -19.06
C GLU A 692 -28.08 -10.32 -19.04
N GLY A 693 -29.17 -10.63 -18.33
CA GLY A 693 -30.44 -9.89 -18.44
C GLY A 693 -30.31 -8.38 -18.21
N GLY A 694 -30.92 -7.60 -19.09
CA GLY A 694 -30.95 -6.14 -18.98
C GLY A 694 -29.66 -5.42 -19.39
N ALA A 695 -28.59 -6.14 -19.76
CA ALA A 695 -27.36 -5.52 -20.23
C ALA A 695 -27.49 -4.96 -21.66
N THR A 696 -26.73 -3.91 -21.96
CA THR A 696 -26.61 -3.31 -23.29
C THR A 696 -25.14 -3.32 -23.69
N VAL A 697 -24.80 -4.03 -24.76
CA VAL A 697 -23.41 -4.22 -25.18
C VAL A 697 -23.22 -3.77 -26.62
N HIS A 698 -22.19 -2.96 -26.85
CA HIS A 698 -21.76 -2.54 -28.18
C HIS A 698 -20.38 -3.09 -28.47
N VAL A 699 -20.21 -3.74 -29.62
CA VAL A 699 -18.91 -4.15 -30.16
C VAL A 699 -18.59 -3.24 -31.33
N LEU A 700 -17.81 -2.20 -31.04
CA LEU A 700 -17.38 -1.16 -31.98
C LEU A 700 -16.16 -1.61 -32.80
N GLY A 701 -15.29 -2.44 -32.21
CA GLY A 701 -14.21 -3.13 -32.90
C GLY A 701 -14.72 -4.21 -33.86
N ALA A 702 -13.86 -4.70 -34.75
CA ALA A 702 -14.22 -5.78 -35.66
C ALA A 702 -14.36 -7.12 -34.91
N VAL A 703 -15.28 -7.99 -35.37
CA VAL A 703 -15.36 -9.39 -34.97
C VAL A 703 -14.80 -10.22 -36.12
N GLU A 704 -13.57 -10.70 -35.98
CA GLU A 704 -12.84 -11.35 -37.07
C GLU A 704 -12.67 -12.85 -36.82
N ASP A 705 -13.01 -13.66 -37.82
CA ASP A 705 -12.68 -15.08 -37.83
C ASP A 705 -11.24 -15.30 -38.32
N ALA A 706 -10.32 -15.53 -37.38
CA ALA A 706 -8.91 -15.77 -37.69
C ALA A 706 -8.67 -17.14 -38.34
N LEU A 707 -9.57 -18.10 -38.14
CA LEU A 707 -9.40 -19.50 -38.57
C LEU A 707 -10.20 -19.87 -39.83
N VAL A 708 -11.16 -19.04 -40.26
CA VAL A 708 -12.11 -19.29 -41.35
C VAL A 708 -13.09 -20.45 -41.07
N ASP A 709 -12.95 -21.10 -39.91
CA ASP A 709 -13.71 -22.26 -39.47
C ASP A 709 -14.43 -22.03 -38.13
N SER A 710 -14.51 -20.78 -37.65
CA SER A 710 -15.03 -20.51 -36.30
C SER A 710 -16.56 -20.59 -36.25
N ARG A 711 -17.07 -21.02 -35.09
CA ARG A 711 -18.50 -20.96 -34.75
C ARG A 711 -18.70 -19.92 -33.65
N LEU A 712 -19.59 -18.95 -33.88
CA LEU A 712 -19.90 -17.88 -32.93
C LEU A 712 -21.31 -18.06 -32.38
N THR A 713 -21.45 -18.20 -31.06
CA THR A 713 -22.74 -18.18 -30.37
C THR A 713 -22.91 -16.85 -29.65
N LEU A 714 -24.00 -16.15 -29.96
CA LEU A 714 -24.48 -14.95 -29.31
C LEU A 714 -25.63 -15.36 -28.37
N ASP A 715 -25.35 -15.53 -27.08
CA ASP A 715 -26.38 -15.84 -26.09
C ASP A 715 -26.81 -14.56 -25.37
N VAL A 716 -27.97 -14.03 -25.76
CA VAL A 716 -28.46 -12.74 -25.26
C VAL A 716 -29.71 -12.97 -24.43
N ALA A 717 -29.60 -12.79 -23.11
CA ALA A 717 -30.67 -13.03 -22.15
C ALA A 717 -31.86 -12.07 -22.34
N ALA A 718 -32.98 -12.41 -21.70
CA ALA A 718 -34.20 -11.60 -21.78
C ALA A 718 -33.96 -10.16 -21.29
N GLY A 719 -34.38 -9.18 -22.09
CA GLY A 719 -34.21 -7.76 -21.78
C GLY A 719 -32.82 -7.20 -22.06
N ALA A 720 -31.86 -8.04 -22.46
CA ALA A 720 -30.54 -7.62 -22.89
C ALA A 720 -30.49 -7.37 -24.41
N GLU A 721 -29.50 -6.58 -24.82
CA GLU A 721 -29.22 -6.23 -26.22
C GLU A 721 -27.72 -6.28 -26.51
N LEU A 722 -27.34 -6.91 -27.63
CA LEU A 722 -25.98 -6.92 -28.17
C LEU A 722 -25.98 -6.28 -29.55
N THR A 723 -25.20 -5.22 -29.74
CA THR A 723 -25.00 -4.57 -31.04
C THR A 723 -23.57 -4.80 -31.51
N LEU A 724 -23.43 -5.35 -32.71
CA LEU A 724 -22.17 -5.50 -33.44
C LEU A 724 -22.09 -4.34 -34.44
N ASP A 725 -21.48 -3.24 -33.98
CA ASP A 725 -21.32 -2.00 -34.74
C ASP A 725 -20.15 -2.08 -35.72
N GLY A 726 -19.07 -2.77 -35.34
CA GLY A 726 -17.92 -3.07 -36.20
C GLY A 726 -18.22 -4.12 -37.26
N ASP A 727 -17.30 -4.27 -38.22
CA ASP A 727 -17.41 -5.31 -39.24
C ASP A 727 -17.34 -6.71 -38.62
N ILE A 728 -18.12 -7.65 -39.13
CA ILE A 728 -18.19 -9.03 -38.64
C ILE A 728 -17.91 -10.03 -39.75
N SER A 729 -17.02 -10.98 -39.47
CA SER A 729 -16.79 -12.16 -40.30
C SER A 729 -16.89 -13.43 -39.48
N VAL A 730 -17.71 -14.39 -39.94
CA VAL A 730 -17.83 -15.73 -39.32
C VAL A 730 -17.80 -16.81 -40.39
N GLY A 731 -16.89 -17.78 -40.18
CA GLY A 731 -16.55 -18.84 -41.11
C GLY A 731 -17.61 -19.92 -41.24
N GLN A 732 -17.82 -20.70 -40.17
CA GLN A 732 -18.67 -21.91 -40.21
C GLN A 732 -20.11 -21.68 -39.79
N GLN A 733 -20.35 -21.01 -38.67
CA GLN A 733 -21.72 -20.82 -38.17
C GLN A 733 -21.83 -19.66 -37.21
N MET A 734 -22.90 -18.88 -37.31
CA MET A 734 -23.34 -17.97 -36.25
C MET A 734 -24.67 -18.44 -35.67
N GLN A 735 -24.78 -18.45 -34.34
CA GLN A 735 -26.01 -18.81 -33.64
C GLN A 735 -26.45 -17.69 -32.73
N LYS A 736 -27.71 -17.29 -32.82
CA LYS A 736 -28.36 -16.40 -31.86
C LYS A 736 -29.27 -17.21 -30.93
N THR A 737 -28.94 -17.22 -29.65
CA THR A 737 -29.73 -17.86 -28.57
C THR A 737 -30.16 -16.81 -27.53
N GLY A 738 -30.96 -17.23 -26.55
CA GLY A 738 -31.52 -16.34 -25.54
C GLY A 738 -32.62 -15.43 -26.08
N ALA A 739 -33.46 -14.91 -25.19
CA ALA A 739 -34.67 -14.18 -25.55
C ALA A 739 -34.46 -12.69 -25.92
N GLY A 740 -33.27 -12.14 -25.68
CA GLY A 740 -32.92 -10.76 -26.02
C GLY A 740 -32.61 -10.54 -27.49
N ALA A 741 -32.22 -9.31 -27.84
CA ALA A 741 -31.94 -8.91 -29.23
C ALA A 741 -30.43 -8.90 -29.53
N ALA A 742 -30.05 -9.39 -30.71
CA ALA A 742 -28.73 -9.13 -31.29
C ALA A 742 -28.89 -8.30 -32.57
N ILE A 743 -28.06 -7.29 -32.75
CA ILE A 743 -28.11 -6.34 -33.86
C ILE A 743 -26.78 -6.38 -34.58
N VAL A 744 -26.80 -6.60 -35.90
CA VAL A 744 -25.65 -6.48 -36.79
C VAL A 744 -25.78 -5.17 -37.56
N ALA A 745 -25.04 -4.16 -37.13
CA ALA A 745 -25.05 -2.82 -37.70
C ALA A 745 -23.86 -2.56 -38.64
N GLY A 746 -22.72 -3.22 -38.41
CA GLY A 746 -21.53 -3.17 -39.27
C GLY A 746 -21.66 -3.98 -40.57
N THR A 747 -20.58 -4.04 -41.35
CA THR A 747 -20.52 -4.88 -42.56
C THR A 747 -20.35 -6.34 -42.18
N ALA A 748 -21.15 -7.23 -42.75
CA ALA A 748 -21.16 -8.64 -42.37
C ALA A 748 -20.82 -9.59 -43.52
N ALA A 749 -19.91 -10.52 -43.25
CA ALA A 749 -19.53 -11.61 -44.15
C ALA A 749 -19.70 -12.96 -43.46
N PHE A 750 -20.78 -13.65 -43.80
CA PHE A 750 -21.11 -14.97 -43.26
C PHE A 750 -20.94 -16.03 -44.37
N SER A 751 -19.86 -16.81 -44.30
CA SER A 751 -19.62 -17.89 -45.27
C SER A 751 -20.39 -19.17 -44.95
N GLY A 752 -20.80 -19.34 -43.69
CA GLY A 752 -21.51 -20.51 -43.19
C GLY A 752 -22.97 -20.25 -42.83
N ASP A 753 -23.53 -21.11 -41.97
CA ASP A 753 -24.93 -21.06 -41.58
C ASP A 753 -25.19 -20.02 -40.48
N VAL A 754 -26.39 -19.44 -40.46
CA VAL A 754 -26.86 -18.54 -39.40
C VAL A 754 -28.17 -19.09 -38.83
N ASP A 755 -28.16 -19.41 -37.54
CA ASP A 755 -29.33 -19.92 -36.82
C ASP A 755 -29.84 -18.89 -35.80
N VAL A 756 -31.07 -18.42 -35.97
CA VAL A 756 -31.79 -17.64 -34.97
C VAL A 756 -32.67 -18.58 -34.16
N ASN A 757 -32.13 -19.11 -33.07
CA ASN A 757 -32.79 -20.12 -32.24
C ASN A 757 -33.79 -19.52 -31.23
N ALA A 758 -33.55 -18.29 -30.76
CA ALA A 758 -34.44 -17.57 -29.84
C ALA A 758 -34.21 -16.05 -29.91
N GLY A 759 -35.21 -15.30 -29.44
CA GLY A 759 -35.14 -13.84 -29.40
C GLY A 759 -35.17 -13.23 -30.80
N GLU A 760 -34.49 -12.10 -30.98
CA GLU A 760 -34.45 -11.36 -32.24
C GLU A 760 -33.02 -11.22 -32.76
N LEU A 761 -32.82 -11.44 -34.06
CA LEU A 761 -31.63 -11.01 -34.80
C LEU A 761 -32.01 -9.89 -35.78
N SER A 762 -31.42 -8.71 -35.62
CA SER A 762 -31.63 -7.56 -36.50
C SER A 762 -30.43 -7.34 -37.41
N LEU A 763 -30.65 -7.39 -38.71
CA LEU A 763 -29.66 -7.13 -39.75
C LEU A 763 -29.90 -5.74 -40.33
N LEU A 764 -29.17 -4.74 -39.81
CA LEU A 764 -29.33 -3.32 -40.16
C LEU A 764 -28.20 -2.78 -41.05
N GLY A 765 -27.03 -3.41 -40.98
CA GLY A 765 -25.87 -3.07 -41.81
C GLY A 765 -25.98 -3.54 -43.27
N SER A 766 -24.84 -3.88 -43.86
CA SER A 766 -24.78 -4.48 -45.20
C SER A 766 -23.98 -5.77 -45.16
N GLY A 767 -24.32 -6.75 -45.98
CA GLY A 767 -23.59 -8.02 -45.95
C GLY A 767 -24.09 -9.03 -46.96
N ALA A 768 -23.42 -10.17 -46.99
CA ALA A 768 -23.82 -11.32 -47.78
C ALA A 768 -23.83 -12.58 -46.90
N LEU A 769 -24.97 -13.28 -46.92
CA LEU A 769 -25.14 -14.61 -46.34
C LEU A 769 -25.02 -15.65 -47.44
N MET A 770 -24.07 -16.59 -47.34
CA MET A 770 -23.89 -17.62 -48.37
C MET A 770 -24.51 -18.97 -48.00
N GLY A 771 -24.66 -19.27 -46.69
CA GLY A 771 -25.21 -20.52 -46.17
C GLY A 771 -26.73 -20.52 -45.93
N SER A 772 -27.17 -21.40 -45.03
CA SER A 772 -28.56 -21.44 -44.56
C SER A 772 -28.81 -20.37 -43.50
N LEU A 773 -29.90 -19.62 -43.61
CA LEU A 773 -30.43 -18.74 -42.58
C LEU A 773 -31.70 -19.36 -42.02
N ARG A 774 -31.65 -19.87 -40.79
CA ARG A 774 -32.79 -20.51 -40.13
C ARG A 774 -33.37 -19.61 -39.06
N VAL A 775 -34.68 -19.40 -39.06
CA VAL A 775 -35.41 -18.68 -38.01
C VAL A 775 -36.33 -19.65 -37.28
N ALA A 776 -35.97 -20.03 -36.06
CA ALA A 776 -36.70 -21.01 -35.29
C ALA A 776 -38.09 -20.50 -34.85
N ALA A 777 -38.99 -21.44 -34.51
CA ALA A 777 -40.31 -21.09 -33.99
C ALA A 777 -40.20 -20.23 -32.72
N GLY A 778 -40.88 -19.07 -32.72
CA GLY A 778 -40.84 -18.10 -31.62
C GLY A 778 -39.63 -17.15 -31.63
N ALA A 779 -38.71 -17.30 -32.59
CA ALA A 779 -37.66 -16.32 -32.86
C ALA A 779 -38.06 -15.36 -33.99
N ALA A 780 -37.39 -14.22 -34.05
CA ALA A 780 -37.61 -13.20 -35.07
C ALA A 780 -36.30 -12.81 -35.79
N LEU A 781 -36.40 -12.58 -37.09
CA LEU A 781 -35.38 -11.94 -37.91
C LEU A 781 -35.91 -10.60 -38.38
N THR A 782 -35.22 -9.50 -38.08
CA THR A 782 -35.55 -8.17 -38.62
C THR A 782 -34.51 -7.78 -39.66
N VAL A 783 -34.95 -7.37 -40.85
CA VAL A 783 -34.06 -6.95 -41.94
C VAL A 783 -34.39 -5.53 -42.36
N GLN A 784 -33.37 -4.66 -42.45
CA GLN A 784 -33.52 -3.31 -42.98
C GLN A 784 -32.34 -2.99 -43.92
N GLY A 785 -32.60 -2.26 -45.02
CA GLY A 785 -31.55 -1.77 -45.92
C GLY A 785 -31.27 -2.64 -47.15
N VAL A 786 -29.98 -3.01 -47.36
CA VAL A 786 -29.46 -3.70 -48.56
C VAL A 786 -29.88 -5.18 -48.59
N GLN A 787 -29.86 -5.81 -49.77
CA GLN A 787 -30.18 -7.23 -49.92
C GLN A 787 -29.11 -8.12 -49.28
N TRP A 788 -29.44 -8.76 -48.16
CA TRP A 788 -28.57 -9.66 -47.39
C TRP A 788 -28.45 -11.08 -47.98
N LEU A 789 -29.48 -11.52 -48.69
CA LEU A 789 -29.58 -12.86 -49.24
C LEU A 789 -29.03 -12.91 -50.66
N THR A 790 -28.31 -13.98 -50.96
CA THR A 790 -27.71 -14.30 -52.26
C THR A 790 -28.46 -15.47 -52.92
N GLU A 791 -28.20 -15.74 -54.20
CA GLU A 791 -28.82 -16.87 -54.92
C GLU A 791 -28.49 -18.24 -54.30
N THR A 792 -27.41 -18.33 -53.51
CA THR A 792 -27.03 -19.56 -52.80
C THR A 792 -27.64 -19.66 -51.41
N THR A 793 -28.24 -18.59 -50.87
CA THR A 793 -28.82 -18.59 -49.53
C THR A 793 -30.07 -19.48 -49.45
N ARG A 794 -30.22 -20.21 -48.35
CA ARG A 794 -31.46 -20.93 -48.01
C ARG A 794 -32.09 -20.29 -46.77
N LEU A 795 -33.23 -19.64 -46.90
CA LEU A 795 -34.01 -19.14 -45.76
C LEU A 795 -35.01 -20.23 -45.30
N THR A 796 -34.99 -20.59 -44.03
CA THR A 796 -35.77 -21.71 -43.48
C THR A 796 -36.28 -21.49 -42.04
N GLY A 797 -37.05 -22.43 -41.50
CA GLY A 797 -37.61 -22.39 -40.14
C GLY A 797 -39.06 -21.88 -40.06
N SER A 798 -39.59 -21.83 -38.84
CA SER A 798 -41.00 -21.49 -38.54
C SER A 798 -41.17 -20.19 -37.75
N GLY A 799 -40.18 -19.30 -37.82
CA GLY A 799 -40.16 -18.04 -37.09
C GLY A 799 -40.88 -16.89 -37.79
N GLU A 800 -40.59 -15.68 -37.33
CA GLU A 800 -41.11 -14.44 -37.88
C GLU A 800 -39.99 -13.66 -38.59
N VAL A 801 -40.25 -13.13 -39.78
CA VAL A 801 -39.36 -12.25 -40.53
C VAL A 801 -40.01 -10.88 -40.67
N ARG A 802 -39.27 -9.84 -40.31
CA ARG A 802 -39.73 -8.44 -40.32
C ARG A 802 -38.91 -7.61 -41.30
N GLY A 803 -39.56 -6.65 -41.95
CA GLY A 803 -38.98 -5.82 -43.00
C GLY A 803 -39.20 -6.40 -44.41
N ASP A 804 -39.15 -5.52 -45.41
CA ASP A 804 -39.29 -5.91 -46.81
C ASP A 804 -38.09 -6.79 -47.24
N LEU A 805 -38.35 -7.99 -47.74
CA LEU A 805 -37.30 -8.96 -48.09
C LEU A 805 -37.45 -9.51 -49.50
N ALA A 806 -36.35 -9.48 -50.27
CA ALA A 806 -36.22 -10.22 -51.51
C ALA A 806 -35.39 -11.49 -51.27
N VAL A 807 -35.94 -12.66 -51.64
CA VAL A 807 -35.27 -13.96 -51.49
C VAL A 807 -34.87 -14.45 -52.88
N PRO A 808 -33.61 -14.30 -53.32
CA PRO A 808 -33.18 -14.78 -54.64
C PRO A 808 -32.76 -16.26 -54.65
N GLY A 809 -32.61 -16.88 -53.48
CA GLY A 809 -32.25 -18.28 -53.31
C GLY A 809 -33.43 -19.18 -52.94
N ILE A 810 -33.21 -20.11 -52.00
CA ILE A 810 -34.25 -21.06 -51.57
C ILE A 810 -35.02 -20.48 -50.39
N LEU A 811 -36.36 -20.51 -50.47
CA LEU A 811 -37.25 -20.30 -49.33
C LEU A 811 -37.86 -21.65 -48.97
N ALA A 812 -37.63 -22.14 -47.75
CA ALA A 812 -38.12 -23.43 -47.30
C ALA A 812 -38.72 -23.29 -45.88
N PRO A 813 -40.01 -22.95 -45.77
CA PRO A 813 -40.66 -22.79 -44.48
C PRO A 813 -40.59 -24.08 -43.66
N GLY A 814 -40.40 -23.92 -42.35
CA GLY A 814 -40.33 -25.03 -41.41
C GLY A 814 -38.96 -25.69 -41.24
N ASP A 815 -38.85 -26.50 -40.19
CA ASP A 815 -37.75 -27.45 -39.94
C ASP A 815 -38.29 -28.88 -40.11
N GLY A 816 -38.86 -29.14 -41.29
CA GLY A 816 -39.97 -30.07 -41.50
C GLY A 816 -41.26 -29.27 -41.70
N LEU A 817 -42.42 -29.85 -41.39
CA LEU A 817 -43.71 -29.16 -41.52
C LEU A 817 -43.79 -27.89 -40.65
N GLY A 818 -44.03 -26.73 -41.27
CA GLY A 818 -44.06 -25.46 -40.55
C GLY A 818 -44.62 -24.27 -41.31
N VAL A 819 -44.70 -23.14 -40.61
CA VAL A 819 -45.14 -21.87 -41.19
C VAL A 819 -44.06 -20.83 -40.92
N LEU A 820 -43.51 -20.24 -41.99
CA LEU A 820 -42.62 -19.09 -41.89
C LEU A 820 -43.43 -17.82 -42.14
N ALA A 821 -43.44 -16.93 -41.15
CA ALA A 821 -44.23 -15.72 -41.18
C ALA A 821 -43.39 -14.51 -41.62
N PHE A 822 -43.96 -13.62 -42.42
CA PHE A 822 -43.42 -12.34 -42.84
C PHE A 822 -44.40 -11.23 -42.44
N THR A 823 -43.95 -10.21 -41.73
CA THR A 823 -44.83 -9.08 -41.34
C THR A 823 -45.00 -8.05 -42.44
N ASP A 824 -43.99 -7.91 -43.29
CA ASP A 824 -43.93 -6.90 -44.35
C ASP A 824 -43.96 -7.57 -45.74
N ASN A 825 -43.40 -6.94 -46.79
CA ASN A 825 -43.51 -7.47 -48.14
C ASN A 825 -42.43 -8.54 -48.44
N LEU A 826 -42.81 -9.59 -49.18
CA LEU A 826 -41.91 -10.63 -49.66
C LEU A 826 -41.85 -10.63 -51.20
N ALA A 827 -40.64 -10.61 -51.75
CA ALA A 827 -40.41 -10.74 -53.18
C ALA A 827 -39.59 -12.00 -53.50
N LEU A 828 -40.21 -12.94 -54.22
CA LEU A 828 -39.50 -14.04 -54.87
C LEU A 828 -39.05 -13.58 -56.25
N THR A 829 -37.73 -13.57 -56.49
CA THR A 829 -37.12 -13.26 -57.78
C THR A 829 -37.18 -14.47 -58.73
N SER A 830 -36.76 -14.31 -59.99
CA SER A 830 -36.69 -15.40 -60.96
C SER A 830 -35.69 -16.52 -60.61
N ALA A 831 -34.73 -16.25 -59.72
CA ALA A 831 -33.78 -17.26 -59.24
C ALA A 831 -34.33 -18.04 -58.03
N SER A 832 -35.45 -17.60 -57.46
CA SER A 832 -35.99 -18.18 -56.23
C SER A 832 -36.52 -19.59 -56.43
N ARG A 833 -36.47 -20.37 -55.35
CA ARG A 833 -37.17 -21.64 -55.25
C ARG A 833 -37.92 -21.72 -53.93
N LEU A 834 -39.25 -21.73 -53.98
CA LEU A 834 -40.08 -22.02 -52.82
C LEU A 834 -40.20 -23.54 -52.67
N GLN A 835 -39.68 -24.09 -51.59
CA GLN A 835 -39.83 -25.51 -51.24
C GLN A 835 -40.93 -25.68 -50.21
N ILE A 836 -41.85 -26.60 -50.48
CA ILE A 836 -42.98 -26.94 -49.62
C ILE A 836 -42.95 -28.43 -49.37
N GLU A 837 -42.95 -28.84 -48.12
CA GLU A 837 -43.21 -30.22 -47.71
C GLU A 837 -44.70 -30.39 -47.41
N VAL A 838 -45.26 -31.54 -47.77
CA VAL A 838 -46.64 -31.91 -47.44
C VAL A 838 -46.70 -33.31 -46.85
N SER A 839 -47.46 -33.46 -45.77
CA SER A 839 -47.72 -34.74 -45.11
C SER A 839 -49.20 -34.85 -44.70
N ARG A 840 -49.52 -35.94 -44.00
CA ARG A 840 -50.83 -36.20 -43.41
C ARG A 840 -50.69 -36.42 -41.91
N LEU A 841 -51.26 -35.50 -41.12
CA LEU A 841 -51.37 -35.65 -39.67
C LEU A 841 -52.77 -36.16 -39.31
N GLY A 842 -52.89 -37.48 -39.12
CA GLY A 842 -54.18 -38.12 -38.89
C GLY A 842 -55.05 -38.12 -40.16
N THR A 843 -56.13 -37.33 -40.17
CA THR A 843 -57.01 -37.16 -41.35
C THR A 843 -56.79 -35.84 -42.09
N GLU A 844 -55.94 -34.96 -41.56
CA GLU A 844 -55.70 -33.62 -42.08
C GLU A 844 -54.45 -33.61 -42.96
N VAL A 845 -54.53 -32.95 -44.11
CA VAL A 845 -53.36 -32.66 -44.96
C VAL A 845 -52.72 -31.40 -44.43
N VAL A 846 -51.44 -31.50 -44.06
CA VAL A 846 -50.67 -30.38 -43.53
C VAL A 846 -49.49 -30.17 -44.45
N ALA A 847 -49.25 -28.92 -44.82
CA ALA A 847 -48.16 -28.52 -45.69
C ALA A 847 -47.42 -27.34 -45.08
N ASP A 848 -46.19 -27.16 -45.52
CA ASP A 848 -45.47 -25.91 -45.29
C ASP A 848 -46.23 -24.73 -45.87
N ARG A 849 -46.11 -23.59 -45.19
CA ARG A 849 -46.76 -22.37 -45.63
C ARG A 849 -45.89 -21.14 -45.40
N VAL A 850 -45.94 -20.23 -46.36
CA VAL A 850 -45.45 -18.86 -46.20
C VAL A 850 -46.64 -17.97 -45.86
N ASP A 851 -46.63 -17.37 -44.68
CA ASP A 851 -47.64 -16.39 -44.27
C ASP A 851 -47.07 -14.99 -44.36
N VAL A 852 -47.67 -14.12 -45.15
CA VAL A 852 -47.21 -12.75 -45.34
C VAL A 852 -48.32 -11.79 -44.95
N THR A 853 -48.07 -10.90 -43.99
CA THR A 853 -49.05 -9.87 -43.65
C THR A 853 -49.05 -8.75 -44.69
N GLY A 854 -47.89 -8.44 -45.28
CA GLY A 854 -47.73 -7.56 -46.43
C GLY A 854 -48.10 -8.20 -47.78
N ALA A 855 -47.55 -7.65 -48.87
CA ALA A 855 -47.75 -8.14 -50.23
C ALA A 855 -46.68 -9.15 -50.64
N VAL A 856 -47.03 -10.06 -51.54
CA VAL A 856 -46.12 -11.06 -52.13
C VAL A 856 -46.03 -10.88 -53.64
N SER A 857 -44.80 -10.89 -54.17
CA SER A 857 -44.53 -11.07 -55.59
C SER A 857 -43.93 -12.45 -55.85
N LEU A 858 -44.60 -13.27 -56.65
CA LEU A 858 -44.20 -14.63 -57.00
C LEU A 858 -43.46 -14.66 -58.34
N SER A 859 -42.34 -15.39 -58.36
CA SER A 859 -41.54 -15.72 -59.54
C SER A 859 -40.72 -16.99 -59.24
N GLY A 860 -39.90 -17.45 -60.19
CA GLY A 860 -39.03 -18.61 -60.01
C GLY A 860 -39.79 -19.92 -59.87
N ALA A 861 -39.21 -20.89 -59.15
CA ALA A 861 -39.71 -22.25 -59.05
C ALA A 861 -40.53 -22.51 -57.78
N LEU A 862 -41.60 -23.31 -57.91
CA LEU A 862 -42.25 -24.00 -56.80
C LEU A 862 -41.82 -25.47 -56.80
N GLU A 863 -41.26 -25.93 -55.70
CA GLU A 863 -40.91 -27.33 -55.45
C GLU A 863 -41.80 -27.88 -54.33
N LEU A 864 -42.50 -28.98 -54.62
CA LEU A 864 -43.30 -29.70 -53.62
C LEU A 864 -42.64 -31.04 -53.34
N ALA A 865 -42.47 -31.38 -52.07
CA ALA A 865 -41.96 -32.67 -51.62
C ALA A 865 -42.97 -33.34 -50.70
N PHE A 866 -43.06 -34.67 -50.77
CA PHE A 866 -43.85 -35.46 -49.82
C PHE A 866 -42.99 -35.76 -48.61
N ALA A 867 -43.45 -35.31 -47.44
CA ALA A 867 -42.95 -35.78 -46.15
C ALA A 867 -43.70 -37.09 -45.78
N ASP A 868 -42.98 -38.07 -45.22
CA ASP A 868 -43.47 -39.42 -44.93
C ASP A 868 -44.03 -40.17 -46.17
N ASP A 869 -44.85 -41.22 -45.95
CA ASP A 869 -45.56 -41.99 -46.99
C ASP A 869 -46.81 -41.24 -47.52
N PHE A 870 -46.76 -39.91 -47.63
CA PHE A 870 -47.92 -39.12 -48.06
C PHE A 870 -48.39 -39.56 -49.46
N SER A 871 -49.60 -40.11 -49.51
CA SER A 871 -50.31 -40.42 -50.75
C SER A 871 -51.41 -39.37 -50.95
N PRO A 872 -51.32 -38.53 -51.99
CA PRO A 872 -52.36 -37.57 -52.32
C PRO A 872 -53.67 -38.27 -52.71
N ALA A 873 -54.81 -37.76 -52.24
CA ALA A 873 -56.14 -38.25 -52.61
C ALA A 873 -56.94 -37.17 -53.35
N LEU A 874 -57.82 -37.62 -54.24
CA LEU A 874 -58.70 -36.73 -55.02
C LEU A 874 -59.51 -35.80 -54.09
N GLY A 875 -59.49 -34.51 -54.40
CA GLY A 875 -60.20 -33.45 -53.68
C GLY A 875 -59.45 -32.86 -52.48
N GLU A 876 -58.25 -33.35 -52.16
CA GLU A 876 -57.41 -32.75 -51.13
C GLU A 876 -56.88 -31.40 -51.60
N SER A 877 -56.87 -30.41 -50.71
CA SER A 877 -56.34 -29.07 -50.97
C SER A 877 -55.66 -28.50 -49.73
N PHE A 878 -54.62 -27.69 -49.96
CA PHE A 878 -53.86 -27.02 -48.92
C PHE A 878 -53.29 -25.69 -49.43
N SER A 879 -53.15 -24.71 -48.54
CA SER A 879 -52.56 -23.41 -48.86
C SER A 879 -51.06 -23.43 -48.61
N ILE A 880 -50.29 -22.90 -49.55
CA ILE A 880 -48.82 -22.81 -49.47
C ILE A 880 -48.33 -21.37 -49.32
N VAL A 881 -49.15 -20.38 -49.68
CA VAL A 881 -48.86 -18.96 -49.50
C VAL A 881 -50.15 -18.24 -49.13
N SER A 882 -50.09 -17.41 -48.09
CA SER A 882 -51.13 -16.46 -47.70
C SER A 882 -50.54 -15.06 -47.68
N ALA A 883 -51.22 -14.07 -48.27
CA ALA A 883 -50.75 -12.67 -48.29
C ALA A 883 -51.90 -11.65 -48.28
N SER A 884 -51.62 -10.38 -47.97
CA SER A 884 -52.62 -9.31 -48.18
C SER A 884 -52.90 -9.03 -49.67
N MET A 885 -51.87 -9.22 -50.50
CA MET A 885 -51.94 -9.11 -51.95
C MET A 885 -50.91 -10.06 -52.57
N ILE A 886 -51.32 -10.86 -53.57
CA ILE A 886 -50.42 -11.70 -54.36
C ILE A 886 -50.36 -11.18 -55.79
N THR A 887 -49.15 -11.04 -56.32
CA THR A 887 -48.87 -10.68 -57.71
C THR A 887 -47.88 -11.67 -58.32
N GLY A 888 -47.94 -11.87 -59.64
CA GLY A 888 -47.10 -12.86 -60.32
C GLY A 888 -47.57 -14.31 -60.13
N ALA A 889 -46.78 -15.25 -60.62
CA ALA A 889 -46.97 -16.69 -60.52
C ALA A 889 -45.61 -17.39 -60.61
N PHE A 890 -45.55 -18.65 -60.17
CA PHE A 890 -44.34 -19.47 -60.35
C PHE A 890 -44.16 -19.79 -61.84
N THR A 891 -42.92 -19.68 -62.33
CA THR A 891 -42.57 -19.95 -63.73
C THR A 891 -42.21 -21.41 -63.95
N ASP A 892 -41.67 -22.07 -62.92
CA ASP A 892 -41.27 -23.47 -62.96
C ASP A 892 -41.95 -24.27 -61.84
N LEU A 893 -42.48 -25.45 -62.17
CA LEU A 893 -43.19 -26.31 -61.23
C LEU A 893 -42.47 -27.66 -61.11
N LEU A 894 -41.84 -27.89 -59.96
CA LEU A 894 -41.17 -29.13 -59.59
C LEU A 894 -42.08 -29.91 -58.63
N LEU A 895 -43.11 -30.56 -59.18
CA LEU A 895 -44.12 -31.27 -58.41
C LEU A 895 -43.90 -32.79 -58.46
N PRO A 896 -44.20 -33.55 -57.39
CA PRO A 896 -44.12 -35.00 -57.39
C PRO A 896 -45.11 -35.59 -58.40
N GLN A 897 -44.72 -36.70 -59.05
CA GLN A 897 -45.60 -37.39 -59.98
C GLN A 897 -46.81 -37.98 -59.24
N LEU A 898 -48.00 -37.71 -59.77
CA LEU A 898 -49.25 -38.29 -59.29
C LEU A 898 -49.61 -39.56 -60.08
N PRO A 899 -50.43 -40.47 -59.52
CA PRO A 899 -51.10 -41.52 -60.29
C PRO A 899 -51.85 -40.91 -61.49
N THR A 900 -51.97 -41.68 -62.59
CA THR A 900 -52.53 -41.20 -63.88
C THR A 900 -53.95 -40.64 -63.79
N ASP A 901 -54.68 -40.98 -62.73
CA ASP A 901 -56.06 -40.54 -62.50
C ASP A 901 -56.15 -39.23 -61.70
N PHE A 902 -55.02 -38.62 -61.32
CA PHE A 902 -54.93 -37.35 -60.60
C PHE A 902 -54.03 -36.32 -61.32
N ALA A 903 -54.31 -35.04 -61.11
CA ALA A 903 -53.47 -33.92 -61.56
C ALA A 903 -53.35 -32.87 -60.45
N TRP A 904 -52.22 -32.15 -60.45
CA TRP A 904 -52.05 -30.99 -59.59
C TRP A 904 -52.77 -29.78 -60.20
N HIS A 905 -53.54 -29.10 -59.36
CA HIS A 905 -54.22 -27.84 -59.70
C HIS A 905 -53.71 -26.75 -58.77
N ILE A 906 -53.17 -25.67 -59.35
CA ILE A 906 -52.68 -24.51 -58.59
C ILE A 906 -53.64 -23.34 -58.82
N ALA A 907 -54.23 -22.85 -57.74
CA ALA A 907 -55.11 -21.70 -57.76
C ALA A 907 -54.40 -20.49 -57.16
N TYR A 908 -54.21 -19.45 -57.97
CA TYR A 908 -53.70 -18.14 -57.54
C TYR A 908 -54.90 -17.21 -57.31
N SER A 909 -55.18 -16.86 -56.06
CA SER A 909 -56.13 -15.78 -55.72
C SER A 909 -55.37 -14.50 -55.36
N SER A 910 -56.11 -13.42 -55.10
CA SER A 910 -55.50 -12.15 -54.66
C SER A 910 -54.80 -12.24 -53.31
N ASN A 911 -55.03 -13.28 -52.51
CA ASN A 911 -54.54 -13.40 -51.13
C ASN A 911 -54.08 -14.81 -50.74
N ASN A 912 -54.18 -15.80 -51.62
CA ASN A 912 -53.82 -17.18 -51.32
C ASN A 912 -53.30 -17.93 -52.55
N VAL A 913 -52.32 -18.80 -52.38
CA VAL A 913 -51.96 -19.85 -53.35
C VAL A 913 -52.36 -21.20 -52.76
N THR A 914 -53.28 -21.88 -53.43
CA THR A 914 -53.79 -23.21 -53.02
C THR A 914 -53.34 -24.26 -54.02
N LEU A 915 -52.77 -25.36 -53.53
CA LEU A 915 -52.58 -26.57 -54.31
C LEU A 915 -53.72 -27.53 -54.01
N SER A 916 -54.20 -28.23 -55.04
CA SER A 916 -55.21 -29.27 -54.89
C SER A 916 -54.96 -30.44 -55.82
N VAL A 917 -55.41 -31.61 -55.40
CA VAL A 917 -55.37 -32.85 -56.16
C VAL A 917 -56.72 -33.01 -56.86
N GLY A 918 -56.76 -32.70 -58.14
CA GLY A 918 -57.96 -32.85 -58.97
C GLY A 918 -57.91 -34.10 -59.82
N ALA A 919 -59.00 -34.39 -60.52
CA ALA A 919 -58.93 -35.28 -61.68
C ALA A 919 -58.10 -34.58 -62.77
N PRO A 920 -57.38 -35.31 -63.63
CA PRO A 920 -56.85 -34.78 -64.86
C PRO A 920 -58.01 -34.12 -65.58
N VAL A 921 -57.91 -32.81 -65.80
CA VAL A 921 -58.84 -32.16 -66.72
C VAL A 921 -58.50 -32.76 -68.06
N GLN A 922 -59.41 -33.54 -68.61
CA GLN A 922 -59.33 -33.88 -70.02
C GLN A 922 -59.67 -32.57 -70.74
N PHE A 923 -58.64 -31.73 -70.96
CA PHE A 923 -58.78 -30.55 -71.79
C PHE A 923 -59.27 -31.03 -73.14
N ASP A 924 -60.43 -30.52 -73.53
CA ASP A 924 -60.80 -30.60 -74.92
C ASP A 924 -59.76 -29.78 -75.68
N PRO A 925 -59.04 -30.33 -76.67
CA PRO A 925 -58.02 -29.57 -77.39
C PRO A 925 -58.57 -28.30 -78.07
N ALA A 926 -59.90 -28.14 -78.10
CA ALA A 926 -60.59 -26.94 -78.55
C ALA A 926 -60.87 -25.85 -77.49
N ASP A 927 -60.63 -26.10 -76.20
CA ASP A 927 -60.82 -25.14 -75.10
C ASP A 927 -59.57 -24.27 -74.93
N PHE A 928 -59.46 -23.24 -75.77
CA PHE A 928 -58.27 -22.39 -75.87
C PHE A 928 -58.19 -21.36 -74.75
N ASN A 929 -59.30 -21.00 -74.11
CA ASN A 929 -59.30 -20.09 -72.96
C ASN A 929 -59.21 -20.82 -71.60
N SER A 930 -59.26 -22.16 -71.61
CA SER A 930 -59.20 -23.05 -70.44
C SER A 930 -60.28 -22.80 -69.39
N ASP A 931 -61.46 -22.32 -69.82
CA ASP A 931 -62.59 -22.09 -68.93
C ASP A 931 -63.46 -23.34 -68.70
N GLY A 932 -63.12 -24.45 -69.35
CA GLY A 932 -63.78 -25.75 -69.24
C GLY A 932 -64.96 -25.92 -70.18
N SER A 933 -65.23 -24.96 -71.07
CA SER A 933 -66.21 -25.07 -72.16
C SER A 933 -65.57 -24.76 -73.51
N VAL A 934 -66.09 -25.37 -74.57
CA VAL A 934 -65.67 -25.04 -75.94
C VAL A 934 -66.76 -24.17 -76.57
N ASP A 935 -66.58 -22.86 -76.56
CA ASP A 935 -67.60 -21.92 -77.00
C ASP A 935 -67.08 -20.76 -77.89
N GLY A 936 -67.85 -19.68 -77.99
CA GLY A 936 -67.49 -18.51 -78.80
C GLY A 936 -66.25 -17.76 -78.29
N GLY A 937 -65.87 -17.94 -77.02
CA GLY A 937 -64.64 -17.45 -76.43
C GLY A 937 -63.40 -18.12 -77.04
N ASP A 938 -63.43 -19.44 -77.18
CA ASP A 938 -62.33 -20.21 -77.80
C ASP A 938 -62.23 -19.93 -79.29
N LEU A 939 -63.37 -19.85 -79.97
CA LEU A 939 -63.38 -19.46 -81.39
C LEU A 939 -62.72 -18.10 -81.61
N ALA A 940 -62.92 -17.15 -80.69
CA ALA A 940 -62.31 -15.83 -80.80
C ALA A 940 -60.77 -15.92 -80.68
N ILE A 941 -60.25 -16.80 -79.81
CA ILE A 941 -58.81 -17.06 -79.68
C ILE A 941 -58.26 -17.67 -80.97
N TRP A 942 -58.85 -18.76 -81.46
CA TRP A 942 -58.44 -19.39 -82.73
C TRP A 942 -58.49 -18.40 -83.90
N THR A 943 -59.59 -17.63 -84.02
CA THR A 943 -59.75 -16.65 -85.10
C THR A 943 -58.69 -15.56 -85.04
N SER A 944 -58.28 -15.14 -83.84
CA SER A 944 -57.24 -14.14 -83.65
C SER A 944 -55.83 -14.64 -83.98
N ALA A 945 -55.62 -15.96 -83.91
CA ALA A 945 -54.33 -16.61 -84.10
C ALA A 945 -54.20 -17.38 -85.43
N TYR A 946 -55.23 -17.39 -86.29
CA TYR A 946 -55.21 -18.11 -87.56
C TYR A 946 -54.01 -17.69 -88.45
N GLY A 947 -53.17 -18.67 -88.80
CA GLY A 947 -51.94 -18.51 -89.59
C GLY A 947 -50.66 -18.30 -88.78
N VAL A 948 -50.71 -18.35 -87.44
CA VAL A 948 -49.52 -18.30 -86.57
C VAL A 948 -48.78 -19.65 -86.59
N SER A 949 -47.45 -19.59 -86.68
CA SER A 949 -46.54 -20.75 -86.54
C SER A 949 -45.72 -20.65 -85.26
N GLY A 950 -45.47 -21.77 -84.57
CA GLY A 950 -44.92 -21.83 -83.22
C GLY A 950 -45.95 -21.52 -82.13
N ALA A 951 -47.24 -21.75 -82.41
CA ALA A 951 -48.31 -21.46 -81.45
C ALA A 951 -48.32 -22.50 -80.32
N ALA A 952 -48.55 -22.04 -79.09
CA ALA A 952 -48.86 -22.95 -77.98
C ALA A 952 -50.32 -23.45 -78.11
N PRO A 953 -50.70 -24.60 -77.52
CA PRO A 953 -52.05 -25.14 -77.65
C PRO A 953 -53.18 -24.16 -77.30
N LEU A 954 -53.00 -23.35 -76.24
CA LEU A 954 -53.96 -22.32 -75.80
C LEU A 954 -54.07 -21.09 -76.72
N LEU A 955 -53.21 -21.00 -77.75
CA LEU A 955 -53.26 -19.96 -78.78
C LEU A 955 -53.99 -20.45 -80.05
N GLY A 956 -54.85 -21.48 -79.95
CA GLY A 956 -55.64 -21.97 -81.06
C GLY A 956 -55.06 -23.19 -81.78
N ASP A 957 -54.00 -23.82 -81.27
CA ASP A 957 -53.39 -25.04 -81.83
C ASP A 957 -54.00 -26.28 -81.15
N GLY A 958 -55.12 -26.75 -81.68
CA GLY A 958 -55.91 -27.83 -81.10
C GLY A 958 -55.44 -29.22 -81.48
N ASP A 959 -54.57 -29.37 -82.49
CA ASP A 959 -53.96 -30.67 -82.81
C ASP A 959 -52.51 -30.83 -82.31
N GLY A 960 -51.92 -29.75 -81.79
CA GLY A 960 -50.60 -29.71 -81.16
C GLY A 960 -49.45 -29.75 -82.16
N ASN A 961 -49.69 -29.33 -83.41
CA ASN A 961 -48.68 -29.34 -84.47
C ASN A 961 -47.88 -28.02 -84.57
N GLU A 962 -48.08 -27.12 -83.62
CA GLU A 962 -47.48 -25.78 -83.50
C GLU A 962 -47.94 -24.79 -84.59
N THR A 963 -48.99 -25.08 -85.36
CA THR A 963 -49.56 -24.15 -86.35
C THR A 963 -51.06 -24.01 -86.18
N VAL A 964 -51.58 -22.77 -86.23
CA VAL A 964 -53.02 -22.50 -86.08
C VAL A 964 -53.67 -22.43 -87.45
N ASP A 965 -54.30 -23.50 -87.89
CA ASP A 965 -54.89 -23.60 -89.22
C ASP A 965 -56.29 -24.23 -89.22
N GLY A 966 -56.75 -24.65 -90.41
CA GLY A 966 -58.07 -25.23 -90.58
C GLY A 966 -58.27 -26.57 -89.87
N ALA A 967 -57.20 -27.29 -89.52
CA ALA A 967 -57.25 -28.53 -88.74
C ALA A 967 -57.71 -28.25 -87.30
N ASP A 968 -57.20 -27.18 -86.68
CA ASP A 968 -57.58 -26.77 -85.33
C ASP A 968 -59.00 -26.23 -85.28
N PHE A 969 -59.43 -25.51 -86.32
CA PHE A 969 -60.81 -25.08 -86.45
C PHE A 969 -61.78 -26.26 -86.51
N LEU A 970 -61.40 -27.35 -87.16
CA LEU A 970 -62.24 -28.54 -87.26
C LEU A 970 -62.34 -29.28 -85.92
N ILE A 971 -61.29 -29.19 -85.09
CA ILE A 971 -61.30 -29.68 -83.70
C ILE A 971 -62.25 -28.81 -82.88
N TRP A 972 -62.09 -27.49 -82.90
CA TRP A 972 -63.04 -26.58 -82.26
C TRP A 972 -64.47 -26.76 -82.73
N GLN A 973 -64.71 -26.86 -84.05
CA GLN A 973 -66.05 -27.01 -84.60
C GLN A 973 -66.72 -28.33 -84.17
N ARG A 974 -65.95 -29.41 -84.07
CA ARG A 974 -66.47 -30.72 -83.65
C ARG A 974 -66.88 -30.71 -82.19
N ASP A 975 -66.12 -29.99 -81.38
CA ASP A 975 -66.20 -30.03 -79.94
C ASP A 975 -66.97 -28.79 -79.39
N ALA A 976 -67.34 -27.84 -80.25
CA ALA A 976 -68.15 -26.65 -79.94
C ALA A 976 -69.50 -26.99 -79.29
N GLY A 977 -69.74 -26.40 -78.12
CA GLY A 977 -70.89 -26.69 -77.27
C GLY A 977 -70.64 -27.82 -76.26
N ALA A 978 -69.43 -28.39 -76.22
CA ALA A 978 -68.98 -29.20 -75.10
C ALA A 978 -69.03 -28.36 -73.83
N THR A 979 -69.86 -28.80 -72.89
CA THR A 979 -69.94 -28.25 -71.54
C THR A 979 -69.29 -29.26 -70.60
N PRO A 980 -68.71 -28.82 -69.47
CA PRO A 980 -68.02 -29.75 -68.59
C PRO A 980 -69.01 -30.81 -68.13
N THR A 981 -68.73 -32.08 -68.43
CA THR A 981 -69.41 -33.18 -67.76
C THR A 981 -69.05 -33.06 -66.29
N ALA A 982 -70.03 -32.64 -65.48
CA ALA A 982 -69.86 -32.58 -64.04
C ALA A 982 -69.30 -33.92 -63.55
N ALA A 983 -68.05 -33.90 -63.10
CA ALA A 983 -67.45 -35.03 -62.41
C ALA A 983 -68.37 -35.36 -61.23
N GLY A 984 -68.98 -36.54 -61.25
CA GLY A 984 -69.84 -37.00 -60.18
C GLY A 984 -69.06 -37.01 -58.89
N ILE A 985 -69.27 -36.01 -58.04
CA ILE A 985 -68.82 -36.04 -56.66
C ILE A 985 -69.55 -37.22 -56.02
N VAL A 986 -68.86 -38.34 -55.84
CA VAL A 986 -69.31 -39.37 -54.91
C VAL A 986 -69.20 -38.74 -53.52
N VAL A 987 -70.31 -38.17 -53.05
CA VAL A 987 -70.48 -37.76 -51.67
C VAL A 987 -70.35 -39.01 -50.80
N PRO A 988 -69.38 -39.13 -49.89
CA PRO A 988 -69.35 -40.22 -48.93
C PRO A 988 -70.63 -40.14 -48.07
N GLU A 989 -71.41 -41.21 -48.05
CA GLU A 989 -72.61 -41.29 -47.19
C GLU A 989 -72.20 -41.01 -45.72
N PRO A 990 -72.94 -40.16 -44.97
CA PRO A 990 -72.62 -39.93 -43.57
C PRO A 990 -72.76 -41.25 -42.80
N ALA A 991 -71.81 -41.49 -41.89
CA ALA A 991 -71.69 -42.67 -41.03
C ALA A 991 -72.86 -42.86 -40.04
N SER A 992 -74.07 -43.04 -40.57
CA SER A 992 -75.30 -43.39 -39.85
C SER A 992 -75.25 -44.80 -39.23
N ARG A 993 -74.23 -45.60 -39.56
CA ARG A 993 -73.94 -46.91 -38.93
C ARG A 993 -73.19 -46.80 -37.59
N LEU A 994 -72.50 -45.69 -37.30
CA LEU A 994 -71.80 -45.50 -36.01
C LEU A 994 -72.70 -44.94 -34.90
N LEU A 995 -73.77 -44.21 -35.25
CA LEU A 995 -74.80 -43.73 -34.31
C LEU A 995 -75.79 -44.83 -33.87
N THR A 996 -75.95 -45.90 -34.66
CA THR A 996 -76.78 -47.06 -34.27
C THR A 996 -76.02 -48.08 -33.41
N LEU A 997 -74.68 -48.10 -33.45
CA LEU A 997 -73.84 -48.96 -32.61
C LEU A 997 -73.52 -48.35 -31.23
N SER A 998 -73.44 -47.02 -31.12
CA SER A 998 -73.21 -46.32 -29.85
C SER A 998 -74.46 -46.23 -28.95
N ALA A 999 -75.67 -46.25 -29.52
CA ALA A 999 -76.92 -46.37 -28.76
C ALA A 999 -77.15 -47.78 -28.14
N ALA A 1000 -76.56 -48.84 -28.72
CA ALA A 1000 -76.71 -50.21 -28.21
C ALA A 1000 -75.80 -50.53 -27.00
N VAL A 1001 -74.65 -49.83 -26.86
CA VAL A 1001 -73.70 -50.06 -25.76
C VAL A 1001 -74.11 -49.34 -24.46
N ILE A 1002 -74.86 -48.23 -24.56
CA ILE A 1002 -75.37 -47.47 -23.40
C ILE A 1002 -76.60 -48.14 -22.75
N ILE A 1003 -77.35 -48.97 -23.49
CA ILE A 1003 -78.55 -49.67 -22.99
C ILE A 1003 -78.20 -51.01 -22.29
N VAL A 1004 -77.01 -51.58 -22.52
CA VAL A 1004 -76.58 -52.85 -21.88
C VAL A 1004 -75.84 -52.63 -20.53
N ARG A 1005 -75.30 -51.43 -20.26
CA ARG A 1005 -74.60 -51.13 -18.99
C ARG A 1005 -75.48 -50.60 -17.84
N SER A 1006 -76.75 -50.26 -18.07
CA SER A 1006 -77.61 -49.61 -17.05
C SER A 1006 -78.60 -50.53 -16.30
N ARG A 1007 -78.53 -51.87 -16.45
CA ARG A 1007 -79.49 -52.80 -15.81
C ARG A 1007 -78.96 -53.85 -14.83
N ARG A 1008 -77.74 -53.74 -14.30
CA ARG A 1008 -77.31 -54.58 -13.16
C ARG A 1008 -76.50 -53.82 -12.12
N ARG A 1009 -77.20 -53.40 -11.06
CA ARG A 1009 -76.86 -53.53 -9.62
C ARG A 1009 -77.35 -52.32 -8.82
N ARG A 1010 -78.59 -52.40 -8.35
CA ARG A 1010 -78.94 -51.92 -7.00
C ARG A 1010 -78.92 -53.14 -6.09
N TRP A 1011 -78.32 -52.97 -4.90
CA TRP A 1011 -78.79 -53.43 -3.59
C TRP A 1011 -77.67 -53.91 -2.65
N LEU A 1012 -77.66 -53.23 -1.48
CA LEU A 1012 -77.07 -53.56 -0.16
C LEU A 1012 -75.57 -53.24 0.01
N ALA A 1013 -75.05 -52.65 1.09
CA ALA A 1013 -75.49 -51.82 2.23
C ALA A 1013 -74.41 -52.00 3.32
N ALA A 1014 -73.58 -50.96 3.54
CA ALA A 1014 -72.99 -50.48 4.83
C ALA A 1014 -72.22 -51.47 5.77
N PRO A 1015 -71.57 -51.02 6.88
CA PRO A 1015 -71.03 -49.68 7.23
C PRO A 1015 -69.65 -49.65 7.98
N ARG A 1016 -69.14 -48.42 8.18
CA ARG A 1016 -68.45 -47.85 9.39
C ARG A 1016 -66.97 -48.12 9.71
N GLY A 1017 -66.30 -47.02 10.09
CA GLY A 1017 -65.15 -46.94 11.02
C GLY A 1017 -63.92 -46.29 10.40
N SER A 1018 -63.65 -44.98 10.55
CA SER A 1018 -63.07 -44.28 11.71
C SER A 1018 -61.53 -44.14 11.65
N ALA A 1019 -61.10 -42.89 11.38
CA ALA A 1019 -60.04 -42.11 12.03
C ALA A 1019 -58.54 -42.52 11.95
N LEU A 1020 -57.71 -41.45 11.93
CA LEU A 1020 -56.28 -41.34 12.27
C LEU A 1020 -55.29 -41.83 11.18
N GLU A 1021 -54.08 -41.30 10.98
CA GLU A 1021 -53.34 -40.05 11.24
C GLU A 1021 -51.90 -40.32 10.71
N PHE A 1022 -51.13 -39.28 10.37
CA PHE A 1022 -49.65 -39.24 10.20
C PHE A 1022 -48.92 -40.15 9.19
N SER A 1023 -48.33 -39.55 8.14
CA SER A 1023 -46.92 -39.10 8.07
C SER A 1023 -46.64 -38.46 6.73
#